data_AF-A0A8H6IMC1-F1
#
_entry.id   AF-A0A8H6IMC1-F1
#
_cell.length_a   1.000
_cell.length_b   1.000
_cell.length_c   1.000
_cell.angle_alpha   90.00
_cell.angle_beta   90.00
_cell.angle_gamma   90.00
#
_symmetry.space_group_name_H-M   'P 1'
#
loop_
_entity.id
_entity.type
_entity.pdbx_description
1 polymer ?
#
loop_
_entity_poly.entity_id
_entity_poly.type
_entity_poly.pdbx_seq_one_letter_code
_entity_poly.pdbx_strand_id
1 'polypeptide(L)'
;MRVSTSQGLLGILALFTGHALSLSTVEPTFRLDSDGINEISANHTYHQHSKRAEDFYLRILPLGASIVEGQGSSTNNGFRKPLRDQLRAAGWKVNMVGSKKRGSMVDNDFEAVRGSKVDQVRELAKNSYGHKPNLILINAGTNDCVAQDTSGTKDQMGGLLDDLFKEIPGTTIILSTVLASNRNDDIEKHRPGLNDDYRALVEELRAQKQKVVLADMDYITKDDLAEGDDIHPGDEGFRKMAAIWWKAIQVALDENLITAPADSDVVTDGTYNLCPKKYGSGRPAEGTQQGSGEDDGIYKHTSEKVDKRMVITTSGKAGGFFFARMRLDKTDDLVRWEKNKKGEVQYHFYQNDGNGHWDTFGDKQVTFTVGDNCEGSPQGVRWADMNGDGLDDFVCIGTNGGLFVAINQGGVGRNKGPSFKHVGTYKTNEGFKQDRIHLADIDGDGRFDYCALIDNGDIKCWRNGGLGEKAAYWQPMGTVFTSKGKGDYHGVRFADVNGDGRTDWLWLNDQGQTSIYTNNRGCEKGTEGDGLKPLWREAENMNNGKGPTHPGVGVDGARANIHFARATGVVQDFGLHMVSDYIWIEDKAYGVDQHEYTFHVWKNLGRGGTKLKGEQQLHNDIEASSSANAVNVADGARYCNMLGHENGMMDYVWALSRGRLTLYPNDVPGGPEKAPHWGSPRVIFNPPENQGRSLDRRDLHLADWNGDGLCDVIYVKPDTGKVEVWINRLDKKSGDFNWRHLPDPAPTLSCDQKRGHGIYDLAVRFADIT
;
A
#
# COMPACT_ATOMS: atom_id res chain seq x y z
N MET A 1 12.58 -60.89 17.55
CA MET A 1 11.31 -61.19 16.83
C MET A 1 10.28 -60.14 17.27
N ARG A 2 9.71 -59.45 16.27
CA ARG A 2 8.54 -58.52 16.21
C ARG A 2 7.68 -58.26 17.47
N VAL A 3 6.93 -57.16 17.68
CA VAL A 3 6.67 -55.80 17.13
C VAL A 3 5.62 -55.16 18.08
N SER A 4 5.45 -53.82 18.05
CA SER A 4 4.28 -52.98 18.47
C SER A 4 4.43 -52.29 19.84
N THR A 5 4.67 -50.97 20.00
CA THR A 5 4.02 -49.66 19.62
C THR A 5 3.06 -49.04 20.65
N SER A 6 3.20 -47.71 20.82
CA SER A 6 2.43 -46.67 21.55
C SER A 6 2.64 -46.59 23.09
N GLN A 7 3.34 -45.56 23.62
CA GLN A 7 2.91 -44.19 24.00
C GLN A 7 1.80 -44.18 25.08
N GLY A 8 1.90 -43.49 26.23
CA GLY A 8 2.86 -42.51 26.73
C GLY A 8 2.45 -41.98 28.13
N LEU A 9 3.22 -40.98 28.59
CA LEU A 9 3.13 -40.16 29.81
C LEU A 9 3.61 -40.77 31.15
N LEU A 10 4.83 -40.38 31.53
CA LEU A 10 5.28 -40.31 32.92
C LEU A 10 5.90 -38.91 33.15
N GLY A 11 5.38 -38.19 34.14
CA GLY A 11 6.00 -36.97 34.66
C GLY A 11 7.16 -37.31 35.60
N ILE A 12 8.24 -36.53 35.56
CA ILE A 12 9.31 -36.59 36.54
C ILE A 12 9.75 -35.18 36.93
N LEU A 13 9.71 -34.98 38.24
CA LEU A 13 10.28 -33.92 39.06
C LEU A 13 11.81 -34.11 39.18
N ALA A 14 12.63 -33.09 38.98
CA ALA A 14 14.06 -33.08 39.32
C ALA A 14 14.43 -31.69 39.86
N LEU A 15 14.70 -31.53 41.16
CA LEU A 15 15.99 -31.67 41.86
C LEU A 15 17.04 -30.60 41.47
N PHE A 16 17.23 -29.66 42.41
CA PHE A 16 18.34 -28.72 42.49
C PHE A 16 19.60 -29.42 43.04
N THR A 17 20.72 -29.33 42.31
CA THR A 17 22.09 -29.33 42.87
C THR A 17 22.98 -28.52 41.94
N GLY A 18 23.57 -27.44 42.46
CA GLY A 18 24.55 -26.64 41.75
C GLY A 18 25.93 -27.31 41.69
N HIS A 19 26.71 -26.96 40.66
CA HIS A 19 28.17 -26.88 40.65
C HIS A 19 28.57 -25.83 39.60
N ALA A 20 29.54 -25.00 39.97
CA ALA A 20 30.05 -23.86 39.21
C ALA A 20 30.56 -24.23 37.80
N LEU A 21 30.28 -23.36 36.83
CA LEU A 21 30.93 -23.33 35.53
C LEU A 21 31.41 -21.91 35.23
N SER A 22 32.66 -21.87 34.77
CA SER A 22 33.50 -20.73 34.37
C SER A 22 32.80 -19.62 33.58
N LEU A 23 33.32 -18.39 33.75
CA LEU A 23 33.11 -17.26 32.83
C LEU A 23 33.10 -17.71 31.36
N SER A 24 32.01 -17.42 30.64
CA SER A 24 32.03 -17.24 29.19
C SER A 24 31.56 -15.81 28.88
N THR A 25 32.49 -14.95 28.48
CA THR A 25 32.26 -13.56 28.06
C THR A 25 31.66 -13.52 26.65
N VAL A 26 30.43 -13.00 26.48
CA VAL A 26 29.90 -12.60 25.15
C VAL A 26 28.89 -11.45 25.28
N GLU A 27 29.15 -10.29 24.64
CA GLU A 27 28.14 -9.31 24.17
C GLU A 27 28.68 -8.51 22.95
N PRO A 28 27.89 -7.61 22.30
CA PRO A 28 26.61 -7.81 21.62
C PRO A 28 26.73 -7.52 20.10
N THR A 29 25.74 -7.94 19.29
CA THR A 29 25.83 -7.90 17.82
C THR A 29 24.50 -7.61 17.08
N PHE A 30 24.56 -7.35 15.76
CA PHE A 30 23.42 -7.20 14.83
C PHE A 30 23.53 -8.13 13.61
N ARG A 31 22.42 -8.71 13.10
CA ARG A 31 22.25 -9.03 11.66
C ARG A 31 20.78 -9.12 11.18
N LEU A 32 20.53 -8.64 9.96
CA LEU A 32 19.41 -9.00 9.06
C LEU A 32 20.03 -9.50 7.74
N ASP A 33 19.55 -10.62 7.19
CA ASP A 33 20.07 -11.16 5.92
C ASP A 33 19.34 -10.65 4.66
N SER A 34 20.15 -10.65 3.60
CA SER A 34 20.05 -10.27 2.18
C SER A 34 19.78 -8.83 1.72
N ASP A 35 19.28 -7.89 2.53
CA ASP A 35 19.13 -6.47 2.09
C ASP A 35 19.68 -5.39 3.05
N GLY A 36 20.49 -5.74 4.06
CA GLY A 36 21.31 -4.75 4.79
C GLY A 36 21.65 -5.08 6.25
N ILE A 37 22.96 -5.15 6.51
CA ILE A 37 23.76 -4.97 7.76
C ILE A 37 24.72 -6.15 7.99
N ASN A 38 26.02 -5.90 7.78
CA ASN A 38 27.11 -6.90 7.76
C ASN A 38 27.68 -7.28 9.15
N GLU A 39 26.85 -7.95 9.97
CA GLU A 39 27.15 -8.91 11.08
C GLU A 39 28.18 -8.61 12.18
N ILE A 40 27.88 -9.02 13.43
CA ILE A 40 28.82 -9.72 14.34
C ILE A 40 28.05 -10.91 15.03
N SER A 41 28.69 -11.98 15.54
CA SER A 41 28.08 -13.04 16.42
C SER A 41 29.02 -13.44 17.58
N ALA A 42 28.61 -14.11 18.67
CA ALA A 42 28.42 -15.58 18.70
C ALA A 42 27.42 -16.11 19.78
N ASN A 43 26.63 -17.10 19.36
CA ASN A 43 25.68 -17.96 20.09
C ASN A 43 24.21 -17.51 20.24
N HIS A 44 23.35 -18.52 20.17
CA HIS A 44 22.13 -18.56 19.36
C HIS A 44 20.86 -18.64 20.22
N THR A 45 19.84 -17.80 19.94
CA THR A 45 18.42 -18.17 20.08
C THR A 45 17.58 -17.19 19.24
N TYR A 46 16.83 -17.72 18.27
CA TYR A 46 15.88 -16.95 17.47
C TYR A 46 14.73 -16.50 18.38
N HIS A 47 14.68 -15.21 18.74
CA HIS A 47 13.45 -14.59 19.20
C HIS A 47 12.68 -14.10 17.98
N GLN A 48 11.53 -14.73 17.72
CA GLN A 48 10.56 -14.19 16.78
C GLN A 48 10.16 -12.78 17.23
N HIS A 49 10.50 -11.76 16.44
CA HIS A 49 10.03 -10.40 16.66
C HIS A 49 8.54 -10.33 16.36
N SER A 50 7.72 -10.48 17.42
CA SER A 50 6.26 -10.55 17.36
C SER A 50 5.54 -9.24 17.74
N LYS A 51 6.25 -8.12 17.89
CA LYS A 51 5.60 -6.80 17.96
C LYS A 51 5.96 -5.98 16.72
N ARG A 52 4.97 -5.81 15.85
CA ARG A 52 4.98 -4.74 14.83
C ARG A 52 5.21 -3.41 15.55
N ALA A 53 6.04 -2.53 14.99
CA ALA A 53 6.27 -1.19 15.53
C ALA A 53 4.93 -0.49 15.83
N GLU A 54 4.81 0.11 17.02
CA GLU A 54 3.63 0.88 17.43
C GLU A 54 3.45 2.09 16.49
N ASP A 55 2.21 2.59 16.30
CA ASP A 55 1.91 3.62 15.29
C ASP A 55 2.31 5.07 15.70
N PHE A 56 3.41 5.23 16.41
CA PHE A 56 3.95 6.54 16.80
C PHE A 56 5.44 6.68 16.51
N TYR A 57 5.95 7.92 16.49
CA TYR A 57 7.38 8.17 16.31
C TYR A 57 8.17 7.86 17.59
N LEU A 58 9.29 7.16 17.44
CA LEU A 58 10.40 7.31 18.37
C LEU A 58 11.02 8.68 18.14
N ARG A 59 10.65 9.64 19.00
CA ARG A 59 11.24 10.97 19.06
C ARG A 59 12.42 10.90 20.02
N ILE A 60 13.60 10.73 19.45
CA ILE A 60 14.82 10.37 20.17
C ILE A 60 15.66 11.62 20.39
N LEU A 61 16.04 11.90 21.64
CA LEU A 61 17.02 12.93 21.98
C LEU A 61 18.37 12.27 22.33
N PRO A 62 19.38 12.31 21.44
CA PRO A 62 20.76 12.03 21.82
C PRO A 62 21.30 13.19 22.65
N LEU A 63 21.65 12.95 23.92
CA LEU A 63 22.07 13.96 24.89
C LEU A 63 23.46 13.64 25.46
N GLY A 64 24.40 14.60 25.39
CA GLY A 64 25.72 14.39 26.00
C GLY A 64 26.82 15.36 25.58
N ALA A 65 28.01 14.83 25.28
CA ALA A 65 29.19 15.58 24.89
C ALA A 65 29.74 15.11 23.51
N SER A 66 31.07 15.14 23.31
CA SER A 66 31.70 14.90 22.00
C SER A 66 31.45 13.52 21.38
N ILE A 67 31.23 12.48 22.21
CA ILE A 67 30.84 11.13 21.74
C ILE A 67 29.44 11.18 21.10
N VAL A 68 28.50 11.91 21.69
CA VAL A 68 27.14 12.12 21.14
C VAL A 68 27.18 13.01 19.89
N GLU A 69 28.07 14.02 19.86
CA GLU A 69 28.32 14.81 18.64
C GLU A 69 28.82 13.94 17.47
N GLY A 70 29.36 12.75 17.74
CA GLY A 70 29.90 11.83 16.74
C GLY A 70 31.36 12.11 16.36
N GLN A 71 32.11 12.85 17.18
CA GLN A 71 33.55 13.00 17.00
C GLN A 71 34.22 11.61 17.01
N GLY A 72 35.22 11.39 16.16
CA GLY A 72 35.87 10.08 15.95
C GLY A 72 35.29 9.28 14.78
N SER A 73 34.04 9.52 14.40
CA SER A 73 33.45 8.91 13.20
C SER A 73 33.79 9.69 11.92
N SER A 74 33.98 8.99 10.80
CA SER A 74 34.32 9.58 9.49
C SER A 74 33.24 10.55 8.98
N THR A 75 32.00 10.35 9.42
CA THR A 75 30.84 11.13 8.98
C THR A 75 30.36 12.17 10.00
N ASN A 76 30.94 12.20 11.20
CA ASN A 76 30.41 12.91 12.36
C ASN A 76 28.98 12.52 12.78
N ASN A 77 28.44 11.40 12.29
CA ASN A 77 27.13 10.91 12.74
C ASN A 77 27.24 10.13 14.07
N GLY A 78 28.41 9.57 14.38
CA GLY A 78 28.59 8.69 15.53
C GLY A 78 27.63 7.49 15.50
N PHE A 79 27.13 7.09 16.67
CA PHE A 79 26.15 6.00 16.79
C PHE A 79 24.77 6.33 16.21
N ARG A 80 24.45 7.62 16.00
CA ARG A 80 23.10 8.10 15.67
C ARG A 80 22.61 7.52 14.34
N LYS A 81 23.47 7.48 13.31
CA LYS A 81 23.14 6.90 11.99
C LYS A 81 22.88 5.39 12.03
N PRO A 82 23.83 4.54 12.48
CA PRO A 82 23.60 3.10 12.51
C PRO A 82 22.40 2.71 13.40
N LEU A 83 22.19 3.40 14.54
CA LEU A 83 21.03 3.18 15.38
C LEU A 83 19.71 3.54 14.66
N ARG A 84 19.67 4.70 14.02
CA ARG A 84 18.48 5.15 13.27
C ARG A 84 18.15 4.21 12.13
N ASP A 85 19.15 3.77 11.38
CA ASP A 85 18.97 2.82 10.27
C ASP A 85 18.38 1.51 10.79
N GLN A 86 18.91 0.97 11.88
CA GLN A 86 18.38 -0.24 12.49
C GLN A 86 16.91 -0.07 12.92
N LEU A 87 16.59 1.02 13.63
CA LEU A 87 15.23 1.27 14.11
C LEU A 87 14.24 1.38 12.93
N ARG A 88 14.64 2.04 11.84
CA ARG A 88 13.84 2.12 10.62
C ARG A 88 13.71 0.78 9.91
N ALA A 89 14.77 -0.02 9.84
CA ALA A 89 14.74 -1.37 9.30
C ALA A 89 13.79 -2.28 10.11
N ALA A 90 13.70 -2.06 11.42
CA ALA A 90 12.73 -2.73 12.29
C ALA A 90 11.29 -2.14 12.21
N GLY A 91 11.04 -1.18 11.32
CA GLY A 91 9.71 -0.63 11.04
C GLY A 91 9.31 0.59 11.88
N TRP A 92 10.19 1.14 12.73
CA TRP A 92 9.88 2.34 13.51
C TRP A 92 9.91 3.62 12.67
N LYS A 93 8.95 4.50 12.93
CA LYS A 93 9.06 5.92 12.58
C LYS A 93 10.04 6.57 13.56
N VAL A 94 11.13 7.16 13.07
CA VAL A 94 12.18 7.75 13.93
C VAL A 94 12.36 9.22 13.57
N ASN A 95 12.43 10.06 14.61
CA ASN A 95 12.75 11.49 14.53
C ASN A 95 13.81 11.80 15.58
N MET A 96 15.04 12.10 15.17
CA MET A 96 16.04 12.61 16.12
C MET A 96 15.71 14.08 16.43
N VAL A 97 15.90 14.51 17.66
CA VAL A 97 15.61 15.88 18.09
C VAL A 97 16.73 16.44 18.95
N GLY A 98 16.84 17.76 18.96
CA GLY A 98 17.80 18.53 19.75
C GLY A 98 18.07 19.87 19.08
N SER A 99 18.70 20.82 19.77
CA SER A 99 18.91 22.16 19.21
C SER A 99 20.12 22.26 18.27
N LYS A 100 20.85 21.17 18.05
CA LYS A 100 22.09 21.14 17.25
C LYS A 100 22.04 20.11 16.13
N LYS A 101 22.76 20.41 15.04
CA LYS A 101 22.89 19.57 13.85
C LYS A 101 24.37 19.36 13.48
N ARG A 102 24.75 18.11 13.21
CA ARG A 102 26.11 17.71 12.81
C ARG A 102 26.10 16.28 12.26
N GLY A 103 26.81 16.10 11.16
CA GLY A 103 26.98 14.82 10.47
C GLY A 103 26.24 14.78 9.13
N SER A 104 26.57 13.79 8.31
CA SER A 104 26.02 13.64 6.94
C SER A 104 24.62 13.01 6.86
N MET A 105 24.05 12.52 7.97
CA MET A 105 22.70 11.96 7.96
C MET A 105 21.63 13.06 7.83
N VAL A 106 20.52 12.72 7.19
CA VAL A 106 19.36 13.63 6.96
C VAL A 106 18.81 14.18 8.29
N ASP A 107 18.58 13.29 9.25
CA ASP A 107 18.00 13.57 10.56
C ASP A 107 19.12 13.61 11.60
N ASN A 108 19.97 14.64 11.52
CA ASN A 108 21.22 14.75 12.26
C ASN A 108 21.13 15.62 13.52
N ASP A 109 19.92 15.78 14.06
CA ASP A 109 19.64 16.53 15.28
C ASP A 109 20.16 15.81 16.54
N PHE A 110 20.63 16.57 17.52
CA PHE A 110 21.09 16.11 18.83
C PHE A 110 21.26 17.28 19.82
N GLU A 111 21.54 16.99 21.08
CA GLU A 111 21.89 17.99 22.09
C GLU A 111 23.20 17.62 22.79
N ALA A 112 24.31 18.20 22.34
CA ALA A 112 25.61 17.97 22.96
C ALA A 112 26.58 19.12 22.71
N VAL A 113 27.47 19.38 23.66
CA VAL A 113 28.62 20.28 23.48
C VAL A 113 29.88 19.51 23.88
N ARG A 114 30.87 19.47 22.99
CA ARG A 114 32.21 18.91 23.26
C ARG A 114 32.78 19.41 24.60
N GLY A 115 33.35 18.49 25.37
CA GLY A 115 33.99 18.81 26.66
C GLY A 115 33.04 19.04 27.84
N SER A 116 31.71 18.95 27.64
CA SER A 116 30.75 19.16 28.73
C SER A 116 30.81 18.06 29.80
N LYS A 117 30.80 18.49 31.06
CA LYS A 117 30.55 17.66 32.24
C LYS A 117 29.06 17.43 32.47
N VAL A 118 28.69 16.52 33.36
CA VAL A 118 27.27 16.18 33.61
C VAL A 118 26.42 17.39 34.02
N ASP A 119 26.93 18.26 34.89
CA ASP A 119 26.26 19.51 35.29
C ASP A 119 26.00 20.46 34.13
N GLN A 120 26.93 20.53 33.17
CA GLN A 120 26.78 21.32 31.95
C GLN A 120 25.81 20.66 30.96
N VAL A 121 25.82 19.33 30.84
CA VAL A 121 24.83 18.59 30.04
C VAL A 121 23.42 18.79 30.59
N ARG A 122 23.26 18.86 31.92
CA ARG A 122 22.01 19.25 32.58
C ARG A 122 21.50 20.61 32.13
N GLU A 123 22.38 21.59 32.00
CA GLU A 123 22.00 22.91 31.48
C GLU A 123 21.62 22.86 29.99
N LEU A 124 22.36 22.10 29.17
CA LEU A 124 22.09 21.94 27.75
C LEU A 124 20.74 21.26 27.47
N ALA A 125 20.35 20.30 28.31
CA ALA A 125 19.08 19.58 28.15
C ALA A 125 17.86 20.52 28.08
N LYS A 126 17.93 21.69 28.72
CA LYS A 126 16.85 22.70 28.72
C LYS A 126 16.51 23.20 27.32
N ASN A 127 17.48 23.25 26.41
CA ASN A 127 17.25 23.63 25.01
C ASN A 127 16.33 22.65 24.29
N SER A 128 16.23 21.43 24.79
CA SER A 128 15.51 20.34 24.15
C SER A 128 14.16 19.98 24.81
N TYR A 129 13.77 20.64 25.91
CA TYR A 129 12.51 20.35 26.61
C TYR A 129 11.28 20.56 25.73
N GLY A 130 11.30 21.57 24.87
CA GLY A 130 10.20 21.89 23.95
C GLY A 130 10.00 20.85 22.85
N HIS A 131 10.99 20.00 22.57
CA HIS A 131 10.88 18.92 21.59
C HIS A 131 10.07 17.73 22.11
N LYS A 132 9.87 17.62 23.43
CA LYS A 132 9.12 16.54 24.09
C LYS A 132 9.49 15.12 23.59
N PRO A 133 10.78 14.73 23.62
CA PRO A 133 11.19 13.38 23.23
C PRO A 133 10.55 12.31 24.14
N ASN A 134 10.07 11.21 23.55
CA ASN A 134 9.63 10.04 24.31
C ASN A 134 10.74 9.05 24.61
N LEU A 135 11.92 9.25 24.01
CA LEU A 135 13.12 8.45 24.24
C LEU A 135 14.35 9.36 24.31
N ILE A 136 15.15 9.25 25.37
CA ILE A 136 16.37 10.05 25.57
C ILE A 136 17.55 9.11 25.75
N LEU A 137 18.62 9.30 24.98
CA LEU A 137 19.83 8.50 25.03
C LEU A 137 20.97 9.34 25.61
N ILE A 138 21.43 9.01 26.82
CA ILE A 138 22.39 9.84 27.55
C ILE A 138 23.77 9.18 27.58
N ASN A 139 24.78 9.88 27.05
CA ASN A 139 26.18 9.54 27.26
C ASN A 139 26.96 10.77 27.75
N ALA A 140 27.23 10.81 29.05
CA ALA A 140 27.96 11.89 29.72
C ALA A 140 28.70 11.37 30.97
N GLY A 141 29.81 12.00 31.33
CA GLY A 141 30.67 11.59 32.45
C GLY A 141 32.16 11.46 32.09
N THR A 142 32.49 11.27 30.80
CA THR A 142 33.90 11.18 30.37
C THR A 142 34.72 12.41 30.77
N ASN A 143 34.15 13.62 30.64
CA ASN A 143 34.85 14.86 31.00
C ASN A 143 34.94 15.10 32.51
N ASP A 144 34.06 14.48 33.30
CA ASP A 144 34.12 14.46 34.75
C ASP A 144 35.31 13.60 35.22
N CYS A 145 35.48 12.41 34.61
CA CYS A 145 36.64 11.57 34.87
C CYS A 145 37.98 12.23 34.49
N VAL A 146 38.00 13.10 33.46
CA VAL A 146 39.19 13.89 33.08
C VAL A 146 39.55 14.93 34.16
N ALA A 147 38.57 15.45 34.90
CA ALA A 147 38.80 16.48 35.92
C ALA A 147 39.32 15.94 37.26
N GLN A 148 39.54 14.63 37.36
CA GLN A 148 40.15 13.91 38.51
C GLN A 148 39.32 13.84 39.81
N ASP A 149 38.14 14.46 39.85
CA ASP A 149 37.19 14.33 40.96
C ASP A 149 35.78 14.08 40.40
N THR A 150 35.32 12.84 40.56
CA THR A 150 33.95 12.42 40.20
C THR A 150 33.02 12.40 41.41
N SER A 151 33.47 12.91 42.57
CA SER A 151 32.61 12.99 43.75
C SER A 151 31.45 13.95 43.49
N GLY A 152 30.23 13.41 43.56
CA GLY A 152 29.00 14.13 43.23
C GLY A 152 28.52 13.98 41.78
N THR A 153 29.26 13.33 40.87
CA THR A 153 28.78 13.11 39.49
C THR A 153 27.53 12.24 39.44
N LYS A 154 27.38 11.24 40.35
CA LYS A 154 26.14 10.46 40.52
C LYS A 154 24.95 11.37 40.85
N ASP A 155 25.11 12.27 41.82
CA ASP A 155 24.05 13.20 42.24
C ASP A 155 23.70 14.21 41.14
N GLN A 156 24.70 14.67 40.38
CA GLN A 156 24.50 15.54 39.22
C GLN A 156 23.72 14.82 38.11
N MET A 157 24.05 13.55 37.82
CA MET A 157 23.33 12.72 36.86
C MET A 157 21.91 12.45 37.33
N GLY A 158 21.72 12.12 38.61
CA GLY A 158 20.39 11.98 39.22
C GLY A 158 19.55 13.24 39.03
N GLY A 159 20.12 14.41 39.31
CA GLY A 159 19.46 15.69 39.10
C GLY A 159 19.13 16.00 37.63
N LEU A 160 19.96 15.58 36.67
CA LEU A 160 19.64 15.67 35.24
C LEU A 160 18.44 14.79 34.88
N LEU A 161 18.44 13.53 35.34
CA LEU A 161 17.35 12.59 35.07
C LEU A 161 16.03 13.06 35.72
N ASP A 162 16.09 13.59 36.94
CA ASP A 162 14.93 14.17 37.63
C ASP A 162 14.33 15.35 36.87
N ASP A 163 15.18 16.27 36.38
CA ASP A 163 14.71 17.40 35.56
C ASP A 163 14.08 16.91 34.26
N LEU A 164 14.66 15.91 33.59
CA LEU A 164 14.10 15.34 32.36
C LEU A 164 12.74 14.67 32.59
N PHE A 165 12.59 13.86 33.63
CA PHE A 165 11.30 13.24 33.97
C PHE A 165 10.25 14.26 34.35
N LYS A 166 10.65 15.35 35.02
CA LYS A 166 9.76 16.44 35.43
C LYS A 166 9.31 17.29 34.24
N GLU A 167 10.23 17.73 33.40
CA GLU A 167 9.96 18.69 32.32
C GLU A 167 9.44 18.01 31.04
N ILE A 168 9.66 16.69 30.90
CA ILE A 168 9.17 15.86 29.80
C ILE A 168 8.42 14.62 30.36
N PRO A 169 7.21 14.82 30.93
CA PRO A 169 6.46 13.72 31.53
C PRO A 169 6.22 12.57 30.55
N GLY A 170 6.46 11.34 31.03
CA GLY A 170 6.23 10.11 30.27
C GLY A 170 7.40 9.67 29.38
N THR A 171 8.48 10.45 29.31
CA THR A 171 9.70 10.07 28.58
C THR A 171 10.36 8.81 29.14
N THR A 172 11.04 8.07 28.28
CA THR A 172 11.92 6.95 28.68
C THR A 172 13.37 7.36 28.50
N ILE A 173 14.19 7.15 29.52
CA ILE A 173 15.62 7.48 29.49
C ILE A 173 16.42 6.18 29.36
N ILE A 174 17.36 6.15 28.44
CA ILE A 174 18.40 5.13 28.41
C ILE A 174 19.71 5.80 28.81
N LEU A 175 20.23 5.42 29.96
CA LEU A 175 21.50 5.93 30.50
C LEU A 175 22.62 4.96 30.13
N SER A 176 23.64 5.46 29.45
CA SER A 176 24.84 4.67 29.17
C SER A 176 25.91 4.83 30.24
N THR A 177 26.70 3.78 30.45
CA THR A 177 27.95 3.87 31.20
C THR A 177 29.04 4.61 30.38
N VAL A 178 30.08 5.10 31.06
CA VAL A 178 31.19 5.83 30.45
C VAL A 178 32.14 4.85 29.75
N LEU A 179 32.56 5.20 28.53
CA LEU A 179 33.41 4.39 27.66
C LEU A 179 34.86 4.36 28.15
N ALA A 180 35.59 3.29 27.78
CA ALA A 180 37.03 3.19 27.97
C ALA A 180 37.80 4.23 27.13
N SER A 181 38.96 4.68 27.61
CA SER A 181 39.78 5.73 27.00
C SER A 181 41.29 5.48 27.18
N ASN A 182 42.10 5.96 26.24
CA ASN A 182 43.56 5.97 26.30
C ASN A 182 44.16 7.33 26.70
N ARG A 183 43.34 8.36 26.97
CA ARG A 183 43.82 9.75 27.01
C ARG A 183 44.68 10.06 28.23
N ASN A 184 44.36 9.46 29.36
CA ASN A 184 45.15 9.53 30.60
C ASN A 184 44.76 8.37 31.54
N ASP A 185 45.62 8.11 32.55
CA ASP A 185 45.33 7.14 33.60
C ASP A 185 44.13 7.55 34.47
N ASP A 186 43.78 8.84 34.50
CA ASP A 186 42.68 9.36 35.32
C ASP A 186 41.31 8.87 34.85
N ILE A 187 41.03 8.81 33.54
CA ILE A 187 39.73 8.31 33.08
C ILE A 187 39.56 6.85 33.52
N GLU A 188 40.54 5.98 33.27
CA GLU A 188 40.45 4.56 33.65
C GLU A 188 40.51 4.34 35.16
N LYS A 189 41.07 5.27 35.93
CA LYS A 189 41.04 5.23 37.39
C LYS A 189 39.65 5.53 37.96
N HIS A 190 38.91 6.48 37.39
CA HIS A 190 37.61 6.93 37.92
C HIS A 190 36.41 6.25 37.25
N ARG A 191 36.52 5.88 35.96
CA ARG A 191 35.45 5.29 35.16
C ARG A 191 34.80 4.05 35.80
N PRO A 192 35.52 3.06 36.36
CA PRO A 192 34.86 1.90 36.96
C PRO A 192 33.91 2.30 38.10
N GLY A 193 34.36 3.17 39.00
CA GLY A 193 33.54 3.66 40.12
C GLY A 193 32.33 4.46 39.63
N LEU A 194 32.52 5.35 38.64
CA LEU A 194 31.42 6.12 38.06
C LEU A 194 30.41 5.23 37.31
N ASN A 195 30.87 4.18 36.64
CA ASN A 195 30.00 3.22 35.96
C ASN A 195 29.17 2.42 36.97
N ASP A 196 29.77 2.01 38.09
CA ASP A 196 29.04 1.38 39.20
C ASP A 196 28.00 2.33 39.82
N ASP A 197 28.34 3.61 39.97
CA ASP A 197 27.40 4.63 40.43
C ASP A 197 26.22 4.83 39.46
N TYR A 198 26.45 4.80 38.15
CA TYR A 198 25.37 4.88 37.15
C TYR A 198 24.49 3.63 37.13
N ARG A 199 25.09 2.44 37.29
CA ARG A 199 24.32 1.18 37.45
C ARG A 199 23.41 1.27 38.67
N ALA A 200 23.96 1.67 39.82
CA ALA A 200 23.20 1.85 41.06
C ALA A 200 22.10 2.91 40.89
N LEU A 201 22.37 4.03 40.23
CA LEU A 201 21.37 5.07 39.95
C LEU A 201 20.20 4.54 39.11
N VAL A 202 20.47 3.76 38.06
CA VAL A 202 19.42 3.13 37.26
C VAL A 202 18.59 2.17 38.12
N GLU A 203 19.23 1.33 38.94
CA GLU A 203 18.51 0.42 39.85
C GLU A 203 17.62 1.16 40.86
N GLU A 204 18.12 2.25 41.45
CA GLU A 204 17.38 3.10 42.39
C GLU A 204 16.15 3.72 41.72
N LEU A 205 16.30 4.28 40.52
CA LEU A 205 15.21 4.90 39.76
C LEU A 205 14.19 3.86 39.26
N ARG A 206 14.65 2.66 38.88
CA ARG A 206 13.79 1.52 38.55
C ARG A 206 12.95 1.08 39.74
N ALA A 207 13.53 1.01 40.93
CA ALA A 207 12.81 0.69 42.17
C ALA A 207 11.73 1.74 42.48
N GLN A 208 11.95 2.99 42.05
CA GLN A 208 10.97 4.08 42.11
C GLN A 208 9.97 4.10 40.94
N LYS A 209 10.00 3.08 40.07
CA LYS A 209 9.15 2.92 38.87
C LYS A 209 9.34 4.01 37.81
N GLN A 210 10.50 4.69 37.81
CA GLN A 210 10.86 5.58 36.72
C GLN A 210 11.20 4.79 35.45
N LYS A 211 10.89 5.37 34.29
CA LYS A 211 11.12 4.76 32.97
C LYS A 211 12.58 4.94 32.54
N VAL A 212 13.48 4.22 33.18
CA VAL A 212 14.92 4.24 32.85
C VAL A 212 15.40 2.84 32.46
N VAL A 213 16.38 2.74 31.56
CA VAL A 213 17.09 1.49 31.22
C VAL A 213 18.58 1.77 31.12
N LEU A 214 19.42 0.82 31.54
CA LEU A 214 20.87 0.90 31.41
C LEU A 214 21.30 0.42 30.02
N ALA A 215 22.20 1.17 29.38
CA ALA A 215 22.98 0.74 28.23
C ALA A 215 24.45 0.57 28.63
N ASP A 216 24.85 -0.66 28.99
CA ASP A 216 26.20 -0.89 29.50
C ASP A 216 27.23 -0.89 28.36
N MET A 217 28.07 0.13 28.34
CA MET A 217 29.10 0.39 27.33
C MET A 217 30.47 -0.23 27.68
N ASP A 218 30.60 -1.02 28.76
CA ASP A 218 31.86 -1.71 29.10
C ASP A 218 32.32 -2.70 28.02
N TYR A 219 31.45 -3.03 27.07
CA TYR A 219 31.76 -3.83 25.87
C TYR A 219 32.47 -3.06 24.76
N ILE A 220 32.54 -1.74 24.86
CA ILE A 220 33.35 -0.91 23.98
C ILE A 220 34.72 -0.78 24.62
N THR A 221 35.73 -1.40 24.01
CA THR A 221 37.09 -1.44 24.55
C THR A 221 37.95 -0.34 23.93
N LYS A 222 39.18 -0.21 24.42
CA LYS A 222 40.18 0.72 23.87
C LYS A 222 40.53 0.45 22.40
N ASP A 223 40.28 -0.77 21.91
CA ASP A 223 40.50 -1.16 20.51
C ASP A 223 39.42 -0.59 19.58
N ASP A 224 38.31 -0.09 20.13
CA ASP A 224 37.19 0.48 19.38
C ASP A 224 37.33 2.00 19.17
N LEU A 225 38.41 2.61 19.68
CA LEU A 225 38.72 4.02 19.52
C LEU A 225 39.17 4.34 18.08
N ALA A 226 38.94 5.58 17.65
CA ALA A 226 39.38 6.05 16.35
C ALA A 226 40.92 6.12 16.29
N GLU A 227 41.49 5.86 15.12
CA GLU A 227 42.94 5.89 14.94
C GLU A 227 43.50 7.29 15.29
N GLY A 228 44.42 7.36 16.26
CA GLY A 228 45.02 8.61 16.74
C GLY A 228 44.12 9.44 17.67
N ASP A 229 42.97 8.92 18.10
CA ASP A 229 42.09 9.53 19.09
C ASP A 229 42.04 8.66 20.36
N ASP A 230 42.28 9.27 21.50
CA ASP A 230 42.35 8.55 22.76
C ASP A 230 41.02 8.51 23.54
N ILE A 231 39.94 9.11 23.03
CA ILE A 231 38.65 9.21 23.73
C ILE A 231 37.50 8.68 22.87
N HIS A 232 37.51 8.99 21.58
CA HIS A 232 36.34 8.83 20.75
C HIS A 232 36.34 7.50 20.01
N PRO A 233 35.21 6.77 19.97
CA PRO A 233 35.08 5.59 19.13
C PRO A 233 35.32 5.90 17.64
N GLY A 234 35.89 4.94 16.92
CA GLY A 234 35.91 4.95 15.46
C GLY A 234 34.54 4.52 14.89
N ASP A 235 34.45 4.41 13.57
CA ASP A 235 33.19 4.00 12.91
C ASP A 235 32.68 2.63 13.40
N GLU A 236 33.58 1.65 13.61
CA GLU A 236 33.24 0.33 14.16
C GLU A 236 32.79 0.42 15.63
N GLY A 237 33.50 1.19 16.46
CA GLY A 237 33.15 1.41 17.86
C GLY A 237 31.79 2.08 18.02
N PHE A 238 31.47 3.07 17.20
CA PHE A 238 30.14 3.69 17.18
C PHE A 238 29.05 2.73 16.69
N ARG A 239 29.37 1.77 15.81
CA ARG A 239 28.41 0.73 15.41
C ARG A 239 28.13 -0.24 16.56
N LYS A 240 29.15 -0.63 17.34
CA LYS A 240 28.96 -1.40 18.58
C LYS A 240 28.13 -0.63 19.61
N MET A 241 28.41 0.66 19.78
CA MET A 241 27.61 1.54 20.64
C MET A 241 26.14 1.57 20.22
N ALA A 242 25.85 1.66 18.93
CA ALA A 242 24.49 1.59 18.40
C ALA A 242 23.80 0.24 18.69
N ALA A 243 24.54 -0.88 18.68
CA ALA A 243 24.00 -2.19 19.05
C ALA A 243 23.61 -2.27 20.52
N ILE A 244 24.41 -1.69 21.41
CA ILE A 244 24.13 -1.61 22.83
C ILE A 244 22.90 -0.72 23.07
N TRP A 245 22.82 0.44 22.41
CA TRP A 245 21.63 1.30 22.45
C TRP A 245 20.37 0.57 22.00
N TRP A 246 20.43 -0.14 20.86
CA TRP A 246 19.32 -0.92 20.36
C TRP A 246 18.86 -2.00 21.33
N LYS A 247 19.79 -2.77 21.92
CA LYS A 247 19.47 -3.78 22.94
C LYS A 247 18.72 -3.15 24.12
N ALA A 248 19.18 -2.01 24.62
CA ALA A 248 18.51 -1.30 25.69
C ALA A 248 17.13 -0.75 25.28
N ILE A 249 16.96 -0.29 24.03
CA ILE A 249 15.65 0.10 23.49
C ILE A 249 14.71 -1.11 23.42
N GLN A 250 15.19 -2.28 23.00
CA GLN A 250 14.37 -3.50 22.98
C GLN A 250 13.89 -3.87 24.39
N VAL A 251 14.76 -3.80 25.40
CA VAL A 251 14.36 -4.00 26.81
C VAL A 251 13.26 -3.01 27.21
N ALA A 252 13.41 -1.72 26.87
CA ALA A 252 12.40 -0.71 27.17
C ALA A 252 11.06 -0.98 26.46
N LEU A 253 11.07 -1.52 25.24
CA LEU A 253 9.87 -1.89 24.48
C LEU A 253 9.19 -3.14 25.04
N ASP A 254 9.96 -4.18 25.38
CA ASP A 254 9.44 -5.43 25.94
C ASP A 254 8.76 -5.18 27.30
N GLU A 255 9.29 -4.24 28.07
CA GLU A 255 8.73 -3.80 29.34
C GLU A 255 7.64 -2.71 29.21
N ASN A 256 7.30 -2.28 27.99
CA ASN A 256 6.31 -1.24 27.68
C ASN A 256 6.60 0.12 28.35
N LEU A 257 7.87 0.49 28.49
CA LEU A 257 8.26 1.80 29.05
C LEU A 257 8.06 2.92 28.03
N ILE A 258 8.30 2.64 26.76
CA ILE A 258 8.20 3.64 25.68
C ILE A 258 6.73 3.81 25.28
N THR A 259 6.26 5.06 25.33
CA THR A 259 4.90 5.47 24.94
C THR A 259 4.97 6.54 23.85
N ALA A 260 3.84 6.86 23.21
CA ALA A 260 3.77 7.92 22.22
C ALA A 260 4.30 9.27 22.77
N PRO A 261 5.02 10.06 21.96
CA PRO A 261 5.52 11.36 22.39
C PRO A 261 4.36 12.35 22.54
N ALA A 262 4.46 13.23 23.53
CA ALA A 262 3.55 14.36 23.65
C ALA A 262 3.69 15.30 22.44
N ASP A 263 2.68 16.14 22.22
CA ASP A 263 2.75 17.20 21.22
C ASP A 263 3.94 18.12 21.52
N SER A 264 4.73 18.43 20.49
CA SER A 264 5.93 19.28 20.62
C SER A 264 5.53 20.74 20.59
N ASP A 265 6.09 21.53 21.51
CA ASP A 265 5.94 23.00 21.53
C ASP A 265 6.86 23.68 20.50
N VAL A 266 7.84 22.93 19.99
CA VAL A 266 8.83 23.41 19.02
C VAL A 266 8.59 22.73 17.67
N VAL A 267 8.49 23.52 16.60
CA VAL A 267 8.54 23.04 15.22
C VAL A 267 9.98 22.57 14.97
N THR A 268 10.26 21.30 15.22
CA THR A 268 11.53 20.69 14.84
C THR A 268 11.60 20.59 13.33
N ASP A 269 12.78 20.85 12.79
CA ASP A 269 13.08 20.84 11.37
C ASP A 269 13.12 19.40 10.81
N GLY A 270 11.94 18.79 10.80
CA GLY A 270 11.48 17.72 9.93
C GLY A 270 10.52 18.26 8.87
N THR A 271 10.52 19.59 8.67
CA THR A 271 10.16 20.28 7.43
C THR A 271 11.14 19.93 6.30
N TYR A 272 11.46 18.64 6.15
CA TYR A 272 11.46 18.12 4.80
C TYR A 272 10.07 18.36 4.24
N ASN A 273 10.02 18.56 2.94
CA ASN A 273 8.83 18.55 2.10
C ASN A 273 8.03 17.24 2.17
N LEU A 274 7.84 16.66 3.35
CA LEU A 274 6.77 15.73 3.61
C LEU A 274 5.59 16.59 4.00
N CYS A 275 4.75 16.79 3.01
CA CYS A 275 3.33 16.94 3.23
C CYS A 275 2.79 15.62 3.81
N PRO A 276 2.63 15.38 5.12
CA PRO A 276 1.39 14.73 5.51
C PRO A 276 0.35 15.81 5.25
N LYS A 277 -0.27 15.76 4.06
CA LYS A 277 -1.53 16.48 3.86
C LYS A 277 -2.42 16.03 5.01
N LYS A 278 -2.70 16.91 5.98
CA LYS A 278 -3.87 16.70 6.83
C LYS A 278 -5.06 16.72 5.87
N TYR A 279 -6.04 15.85 6.07
CA TYR A 279 -7.28 15.91 5.31
C TYR A 279 -7.81 17.35 5.35
N GLY A 280 -7.94 18.00 4.18
CA GLY A 280 -8.31 19.42 4.06
C GLY A 280 -7.18 20.47 4.12
N SER A 281 -5.92 20.11 4.47
CA SER A 281 -4.79 21.07 4.53
C SER A 281 -4.00 21.18 3.24
N GLY A 282 -4.40 20.49 2.18
CA GLY A 282 -3.86 20.78 0.86
C GLY A 282 -4.25 22.21 0.49
N ARG A 283 -3.27 23.09 0.31
CA ARG A 283 -3.48 24.18 -0.64
C ARG A 283 -3.91 23.49 -1.94
N PRO A 284 -5.02 23.88 -2.58
CA PRO A 284 -5.27 23.46 -3.94
C PRO A 284 -3.97 23.71 -4.71
N ALA A 285 -3.54 22.77 -5.56
CA ALA A 285 -2.60 23.17 -6.60
C ALA A 285 -3.28 24.37 -7.27
N GLU A 286 -2.74 25.58 -7.07
CA GLU A 286 -3.23 26.77 -7.77
C GLU A 286 -3.26 26.36 -9.22
N GLY A 287 -4.46 26.33 -9.82
CA GLY A 287 -4.76 25.52 -10.99
C GLY A 287 -3.62 25.54 -12.00
N THR A 288 -2.73 24.55 -11.91
CA THR A 288 -1.43 24.63 -12.57
C THR A 288 -1.59 24.51 -14.06
N GLN A 289 -2.78 24.13 -14.54
CA GLN A 289 -3.23 24.30 -15.90
C GLN A 289 -4.75 24.22 -16.00
N GLN A 290 -5.33 25.14 -16.78
CA GLN A 290 -6.69 25.04 -17.30
C GLN A 290 -6.62 24.48 -18.74
N GLY A 291 -7.35 23.42 -19.05
CA GLY A 291 -7.72 23.09 -20.44
C GLY A 291 -6.87 22.09 -21.22
N SER A 292 -6.10 21.19 -20.59
CA SER A 292 -5.44 20.10 -21.33
C SER A 292 -5.66 18.71 -20.72
N GLY A 293 -6.27 17.83 -21.51
CA GLY A 293 -6.46 16.41 -21.25
C GLY A 293 -7.24 15.80 -22.42
N GLU A 294 -6.83 14.62 -22.89
CA GLU A 294 -7.58 13.84 -23.89
C GLU A 294 -8.60 12.96 -23.15
N ASP A 295 -9.88 13.10 -23.49
CA ASP A 295 -10.95 12.19 -23.06
C ASP A 295 -11.43 11.32 -24.24
N ASP A 296 -12.09 10.21 -23.94
CA ASP A 296 -12.66 9.31 -24.94
C ASP A 296 -14.20 9.43 -25.05
N GLY A 297 -14.77 10.52 -24.53
CA GLY A 297 -16.18 10.85 -24.65
C GLY A 297 -17.11 10.06 -23.73
N ILE A 298 -18.39 9.99 -24.12
CA ILE A 298 -19.41 9.13 -23.49
C ILE A 298 -19.23 7.72 -24.03
N TYR A 299 -19.47 6.69 -23.20
CA TYR A 299 -19.51 5.32 -23.66
C TYR A 299 -20.64 5.11 -24.67
N LYS A 300 -20.28 4.71 -25.88
CA LYS A 300 -21.20 4.33 -26.96
C LYS A 300 -21.23 2.83 -27.09
N HIS A 301 -22.38 2.24 -26.80
CA HIS A 301 -22.56 0.80 -26.82
C HIS A 301 -23.03 0.31 -28.19
N THR A 302 -22.41 -0.78 -28.64
CA THR A 302 -22.92 -1.63 -29.71
C THR A 302 -22.50 -3.07 -29.40
N SER A 303 -23.23 -4.02 -29.95
CA SER A 303 -22.98 -5.44 -29.70
C SER A 303 -23.32 -6.29 -30.91
N GLU A 304 -22.62 -7.40 -31.06
CA GLU A 304 -22.83 -8.37 -32.13
C GLU A 304 -23.17 -9.73 -31.54
N LYS A 305 -24.21 -10.39 -32.07
CA LYS A 305 -24.56 -11.75 -31.62
C LYS A 305 -23.47 -12.72 -32.06
N VAL A 306 -23.00 -13.56 -31.13
CA VAL A 306 -22.08 -14.65 -31.42
C VAL A 306 -22.87 -15.81 -32.02
N ASP A 307 -22.54 -16.19 -33.26
CA ASP A 307 -23.27 -17.22 -34.01
C ASP A 307 -23.13 -18.63 -33.41
N LYS A 308 -22.03 -18.89 -32.71
CA LYS A 308 -21.73 -20.20 -32.12
C LYS A 308 -22.56 -20.41 -30.85
N ARG A 309 -23.73 -21.05 -31.01
CA ARG A 309 -24.63 -21.43 -29.91
C ARG A 309 -23.97 -22.47 -29.01
N MET A 310 -23.97 -22.23 -27.70
CA MET A 310 -23.65 -23.24 -26.68
C MET A 310 -24.93 -23.79 -26.05
N VAL A 311 -24.94 -25.09 -25.77
CA VAL A 311 -26.06 -25.78 -25.13
C VAL A 311 -25.55 -26.64 -23.98
N ILE A 312 -26.19 -26.55 -22.82
CA ILE A 312 -26.01 -27.48 -21.69
C ILE A 312 -27.32 -28.21 -21.47
N THR A 313 -27.25 -29.54 -21.42
CA THR A 313 -28.41 -30.39 -21.12
C THR A 313 -28.26 -30.99 -19.73
N THR A 314 -29.33 -30.94 -18.93
CA THR A 314 -29.35 -31.48 -17.57
C THR A 314 -30.55 -32.39 -17.33
N SER A 315 -30.37 -33.37 -16.44
CA SER A 315 -31.49 -34.11 -15.87
C SER A 315 -32.16 -33.25 -14.79
N GLY A 316 -33.37 -32.77 -15.07
CA GLY A 316 -34.10 -31.81 -14.26
C GLY A 316 -33.59 -30.38 -14.41
N LYS A 317 -34.27 -29.46 -13.74
CA LYS A 317 -33.96 -28.03 -13.78
C LYS A 317 -32.66 -27.74 -13.01
N ALA A 318 -31.72 -27.04 -13.64
CA ALA A 318 -30.53 -26.52 -12.97
C ALA A 318 -30.92 -25.52 -11.86
N GLY A 319 -30.09 -25.42 -10.83
CA GLY A 319 -30.27 -24.42 -9.77
C GLY A 319 -30.02 -23.00 -10.27
N GLY A 320 -29.08 -22.84 -11.21
CA GLY A 320 -28.75 -21.58 -11.84
C GLY A 320 -27.33 -21.56 -12.39
N PHE A 321 -26.96 -20.42 -12.96
CA PHE A 321 -25.66 -20.18 -13.59
C PHE A 321 -25.05 -18.88 -13.06
N PHE A 322 -23.74 -18.93 -12.86
CA PHE A 322 -22.92 -17.78 -12.50
C PHE A 322 -21.76 -17.67 -13.47
N PHE A 323 -21.25 -16.46 -13.60
CA PHE A 323 -20.01 -16.17 -14.30
C PHE A 323 -19.02 -15.60 -13.29
N ALA A 324 -17.79 -16.09 -13.33
CA ALA A 324 -16.77 -15.71 -12.36
C ALA A 324 -15.37 -15.94 -12.94
N ARG A 325 -14.45 -15.05 -12.61
CA ARG A 325 -13.03 -15.22 -12.93
C ARG A 325 -12.39 -16.20 -11.95
N MET A 326 -12.41 -17.47 -12.34
CA MET A 326 -11.80 -18.56 -11.56
C MET A 326 -10.31 -18.77 -11.87
N ARG A 327 -9.80 -18.04 -12.88
CA ARG A 327 -8.43 -18.17 -13.41
C ARG A 327 -7.93 -16.78 -13.80
N LEU A 328 -6.70 -16.45 -13.41
CA LEU A 328 -6.11 -15.12 -13.61
C LEU A 328 -5.85 -14.76 -15.09
N ASP A 329 -5.74 -15.75 -15.96
CA ASP A 329 -5.35 -15.57 -17.36
C ASP A 329 -6.54 -15.47 -18.33
N LYS A 330 -7.77 -15.24 -17.82
CA LYS A 330 -8.99 -15.62 -18.54
C LYS A 330 -10.16 -14.65 -18.44
N THR A 331 -11.02 -14.82 -19.43
CA THR A 331 -12.45 -14.50 -19.45
C THR A 331 -13.18 -15.15 -18.28
N ASP A 332 -14.40 -14.69 -17.98
CA ASP A 332 -15.19 -15.25 -16.90
C ASP A 332 -15.63 -16.67 -17.24
N ASP A 333 -15.36 -17.60 -16.34
CA ASP A 333 -15.74 -19.00 -16.42
C ASP A 333 -17.19 -19.19 -15.97
N LEU A 334 -17.80 -20.28 -16.42
CA LEU A 334 -19.20 -20.59 -16.09
C LEU A 334 -19.24 -21.56 -14.91
N VAL A 335 -20.06 -21.21 -13.92
CA VAL A 335 -20.35 -22.05 -12.77
C VAL A 335 -21.84 -22.36 -12.74
N ARG A 336 -22.19 -23.63 -12.94
CA ARG A 336 -23.57 -24.13 -12.76
C ARG A 336 -23.69 -24.73 -11.36
N TRP A 337 -24.82 -24.54 -10.70
CA TRP A 337 -25.07 -25.22 -9.41
C TRP A 337 -26.32 -26.09 -9.44
N GLU A 338 -26.34 -27.11 -8.61
CA GLU A 338 -27.50 -27.97 -8.35
C GLU A 338 -27.49 -28.49 -6.91
N LYS A 339 -28.63 -29.01 -6.44
CA LYS A 339 -28.69 -29.78 -5.18
C LYS A 339 -28.56 -31.25 -5.52
N ASN A 340 -27.61 -31.95 -4.88
CA ASN A 340 -27.49 -33.39 -5.02
C ASN A 340 -28.67 -34.11 -4.32
N LYS A 341 -28.73 -35.44 -4.40
CA LYS A 341 -29.80 -36.25 -3.78
C LYS A 341 -29.92 -36.11 -2.26
N LYS A 342 -28.87 -35.63 -1.58
CA LYS A 342 -28.85 -35.34 -0.14
C LYS A 342 -29.27 -33.91 0.19
N GLY A 343 -29.56 -33.09 -0.82
CA GLY A 343 -29.89 -31.67 -0.68
C GLY A 343 -28.68 -30.74 -0.57
N GLU A 344 -27.46 -31.25 -0.69
CA GLU A 344 -26.22 -30.47 -0.62
C GLU A 344 -25.99 -29.75 -1.95
N VAL A 345 -25.55 -28.49 -1.89
CA VAL A 345 -25.24 -27.70 -3.08
C VAL A 345 -23.90 -28.18 -3.66
N GLN A 346 -23.86 -28.39 -4.96
CA GLN A 346 -22.65 -28.71 -5.73
C GLN A 346 -22.53 -27.77 -6.91
N TYR A 347 -21.29 -27.41 -7.24
CA TYR A 347 -20.94 -26.51 -8.32
C TYR A 347 -20.20 -27.26 -9.42
N HIS A 348 -20.51 -26.92 -10.67
CA HIS A 348 -19.92 -27.49 -11.86
C HIS A 348 -19.25 -26.38 -12.66
N PHE A 349 -17.97 -26.56 -12.93
CA PHE A 349 -17.13 -25.62 -13.63
C PHE A 349 -17.07 -25.93 -15.12
N TYR A 350 -17.19 -24.89 -15.94
CA TYR A 350 -16.94 -24.92 -17.37
C TYR A 350 -15.97 -23.80 -17.74
N GLN A 351 -14.88 -24.18 -18.39
CA GLN A 351 -13.82 -23.27 -18.82
C GLN A 351 -14.30 -22.43 -20.00
N ASN A 352 -14.16 -21.12 -19.89
CA ASN A 352 -14.31 -20.23 -21.03
C ASN A 352 -13.15 -20.38 -22.04
N ASP A 353 -13.48 -20.45 -23.33
CA ASP A 353 -12.53 -20.57 -24.45
C ASP A 353 -12.09 -19.23 -25.05
N GLY A 354 -12.65 -18.12 -24.57
CA GLY A 354 -12.39 -16.76 -25.01
C GLY A 354 -13.29 -16.28 -26.15
N ASN A 355 -14.22 -17.10 -26.64
CA ASN A 355 -15.07 -16.78 -27.80
C ASN A 355 -16.57 -16.80 -27.46
N GLY A 356 -16.92 -16.61 -26.18
CA GLY A 356 -18.31 -16.70 -25.73
C GLY A 356 -18.83 -18.14 -25.63
N HIS A 357 -17.92 -19.10 -25.45
CA HIS A 357 -18.24 -20.51 -25.27
C HIS A 357 -17.52 -21.06 -24.05
N TRP A 358 -18.21 -21.94 -23.33
CA TRP A 358 -17.68 -22.61 -22.15
C TRP A 358 -17.67 -24.12 -22.38
N ASP A 359 -16.59 -24.80 -22.05
CA ASP A 359 -16.47 -26.24 -22.25
C ASP A 359 -15.95 -26.91 -20.98
N THR A 360 -16.19 -28.21 -20.90
CA THR A 360 -15.56 -29.06 -19.90
C THR A 360 -14.06 -29.20 -20.18
N PHE A 361 -13.29 -29.66 -19.20
CA PHE A 361 -11.87 -29.94 -19.42
C PHE A 361 -11.68 -31.24 -20.22
N GLY A 362 -11.77 -31.13 -21.54
CA GLY A 362 -11.80 -32.29 -22.42
C GLY A 362 -13.17 -32.96 -22.38
N ASP A 363 -13.23 -34.19 -21.88
CA ASP A 363 -14.44 -35.02 -21.80
C ASP A 363 -15.03 -35.12 -20.38
N LYS A 364 -14.53 -34.31 -19.42
CA LYS A 364 -14.86 -34.43 -17.99
C LYS A 364 -15.33 -33.12 -17.37
N GLN A 365 -16.51 -33.19 -16.75
CA GLN A 365 -17.04 -32.13 -15.90
C GLN A 365 -16.24 -32.04 -14.59
N VAL A 366 -15.85 -30.83 -14.21
CA VAL A 366 -15.19 -30.56 -12.92
C VAL A 366 -16.26 -30.11 -11.92
N THR A 367 -16.38 -30.83 -10.82
CA THR A 367 -17.33 -30.54 -9.73
C THR A 367 -16.58 -30.13 -8.47
N PHE A 368 -17.12 -29.17 -7.73
CA PHE A 368 -16.56 -28.71 -6.46
C PHE A 368 -17.65 -28.26 -5.48
N THR A 369 -17.27 -28.07 -4.22
CA THR A 369 -18.12 -27.56 -3.15
C THR A 369 -17.40 -26.42 -2.44
N VAL A 370 -18.15 -25.44 -1.97
CA VAL A 370 -17.65 -24.41 -1.06
C VAL A 370 -18.30 -24.70 0.29
N GLY A 371 -17.51 -24.93 1.35
CA GLY A 371 -18.03 -25.30 2.67
C GLY A 371 -19.11 -24.35 3.21
N ASP A 372 -19.91 -24.80 4.18
CA ASP A 372 -21.06 -24.08 4.76
C ASP A 372 -22.19 -23.68 3.78
N ASN A 373 -22.05 -23.95 2.47
CA ASN A 373 -23.08 -23.92 1.41
C ASN A 373 -24.02 -22.69 1.41
N CYS A 374 -23.53 -21.53 1.86
CA CYS A 374 -24.34 -20.33 2.08
C CYS A 374 -25.63 -20.62 2.87
N GLU A 375 -25.51 -21.41 3.94
CA GLU A 375 -26.63 -21.86 4.78
C GLU A 375 -27.74 -22.58 3.99
N GLY A 376 -27.40 -23.21 2.85
CA GLY A 376 -28.36 -23.87 1.97
C GLY A 376 -29.23 -22.92 1.14
N SER A 377 -28.92 -21.61 1.15
CA SER A 377 -29.59 -20.53 0.42
C SER A 377 -28.73 -20.03 -0.76
N PRO A 378 -28.64 -20.79 -1.87
CA PRO A 378 -27.82 -20.42 -3.03
C PRO A 378 -28.28 -19.12 -3.73
N GLN A 379 -29.46 -18.58 -3.41
CA GLN A 379 -29.93 -17.27 -3.89
C GLN A 379 -29.03 -16.11 -3.42
N GLY A 380 -28.35 -16.27 -2.29
CA GLY A 380 -27.41 -15.29 -1.74
C GLY A 380 -26.00 -15.35 -2.33
N VAL A 381 -25.72 -16.34 -3.19
CA VAL A 381 -24.37 -16.53 -3.74
C VAL A 381 -24.06 -15.45 -4.77
N ARG A 382 -22.89 -14.83 -4.62
CA ARG A 382 -22.25 -13.91 -5.58
C ARG A 382 -20.80 -14.35 -5.76
N TRP A 383 -20.25 -13.96 -6.91
CA TRP A 383 -18.83 -14.13 -7.22
C TRP A 383 -18.25 -12.74 -7.44
N ALA A 384 -17.24 -12.40 -6.66
CA ALA A 384 -16.66 -11.05 -6.64
C ALA A 384 -15.26 -11.12 -6.04
N ASP A 385 -14.32 -10.39 -6.62
CA ASP A 385 -12.98 -10.23 -6.06
C ASP A 385 -13.03 -9.35 -4.79
N MET A 386 -12.99 -9.99 -3.61
CA MET A 386 -13.13 -9.29 -2.33
C MET A 386 -11.76 -8.93 -1.74
N ASN A 387 -10.70 -9.65 -2.11
CA ASN A 387 -9.35 -9.44 -1.59
C ASN A 387 -8.40 -8.75 -2.59
N GLY A 388 -8.87 -8.42 -3.79
CA GLY A 388 -8.11 -7.74 -4.85
C GLY A 388 -7.00 -8.60 -5.44
N ASP A 389 -7.11 -9.94 -5.41
CA ASP A 389 -6.09 -10.83 -5.96
C ASP A 389 -6.33 -11.19 -7.44
N GLY A 390 -7.37 -10.64 -8.03
CA GLY A 390 -7.74 -10.87 -9.43
C GLY A 390 -8.59 -12.11 -9.64
N LEU A 391 -8.87 -12.94 -8.64
CA LEU A 391 -9.82 -14.04 -8.71
C LEU A 391 -11.15 -13.65 -8.06
N ASP A 392 -12.26 -14.07 -8.65
CA ASP A 392 -13.55 -13.88 -7.98
C ASP A 392 -13.70 -14.89 -6.83
N ASP A 393 -14.00 -14.36 -5.65
CA ASP A 393 -14.23 -15.12 -4.42
C ASP A 393 -15.67 -15.61 -4.34
N PHE A 394 -15.88 -16.66 -3.54
CA PHE A 394 -17.23 -17.09 -3.19
C PHE A 394 -17.78 -16.19 -2.09
N VAL A 395 -18.84 -15.44 -2.41
CA VAL A 395 -19.52 -14.57 -1.45
C VAL A 395 -20.92 -15.09 -1.19
N CYS A 396 -21.23 -15.36 0.08
CA CYS A 396 -22.57 -15.62 0.55
C CYS A 396 -23.13 -14.38 1.23
N ILE A 397 -24.16 -13.80 0.63
CA ILE A 397 -25.00 -12.79 1.27
C ILE A 397 -26.04 -13.54 2.10
N GLY A 398 -25.97 -13.46 3.43
CA GLY A 398 -26.97 -14.04 4.33
C GLY A 398 -28.35 -13.38 4.14
N THR A 399 -29.41 -14.05 4.60
CA THR A 399 -30.79 -13.54 4.49
C THR A 399 -30.99 -12.16 5.14
N ASN A 400 -30.20 -11.89 6.18
CA ASN A 400 -30.13 -10.60 6.87
C ASN A 400 -29.24 -9.54 6.17
N GLY A 401 -28.63 -9.86 5.04
CA GLY A 401 -27.72 -8.98 4.28
C GLY A 401 -26.27 -8.97 4.75
N GLY A 402 -25.86 -9.81 5.71
CA GLY A 402 -24.45 -9.94 6.10
C GLY A 402 -23.64 -10.73 5.06
N LEU A 403 -22.32 -10.48 4.97
CA LEU A 403 -21.43 -11.19 4.05
C LEU A 403 -20.60 -12.26 4.75
N PHE A 404 -20.56 -13.44 4.16
CA PHE A 404 -19.61 -14.51 4.46
C PHE A 404 -18.81 -14.81 3.20
N VAL A 405 -17.49 -14.88 3.32
CA VAL A 405 -16.61 -15.03 2.15
C VAL A 405 -15.72 -16.25 2.32
N ALA A 406 -15.50 -16.95 1.21
CA ALA A 406 -14.45 -17.95 1.08
C ALA A 406 -13.54 -17.54 -0.08
N ILE A 407 -12.26 -17.28 0.23
CA ILE A 407 -11.29 -16.75 -0.71
C ILE A 407 -10.90 -17.83 -1.71
N ASN A 408 -10.99 -17.50 -2.99
CA ASN A 408 -10.60 -18.40 -4.07
C ASN A 408 -9.08 -18.50 -4.12
N GLN A 409 -8.54 -19.69 -3.88
CA GLN A 409 -7.09 -19.95 -3.93
C GLN A 409 -6.64 -20.43 -5.31
N GLY A 410 -7.52 -20.34 -6.31
CA GLY A 410 -7.30 -20.83 -7.66
C GLY A 410 -7.02 -22.33 -7.71
N GLY A 411 -6.10 -22.72 -8.60
CA GLY A 411 -5.66 -24.11 -8.74
C GLY A 411 -6.61 -25.00 -9.54
N VAL A 412 -7.46 -24.40 -10.37
CA VAL A 412 -8.34 -25.11 -11.31
C VAL A 412 -7.52 -25.85 -12.35
N GLY A 413 -7.87 -27.11 -12.61
CA GLY A 413 -7.26 -27.93 -13.66
C GLY A 413 -8.15 -29.09 -14.09
N ARG A 414 -7.64 -29.91 -15.03
CA ARG A 414 -8.40 -30.95 -15.74
C ARG A 414 -9.22 -31.92 -14.85
N ASN A 415 -8.80 -32.17 -13.61
CA ASN A 415 -9.53 -33.01 -12.65
C ASN A 415 -9.60 -32.38 -11.25
N LYS A 416 -9.45 -31.05 -11.16
CA LYS A 416 -9.34 -30.35 -9.88
C LYS A 416 -10.09 -29.03 -9.97
N GLY A 417 -11.14 -28.89 -9.16
CA GLY A 417 -11.83 -27.61 -8.99
C GLY A 417 -10.99 -26.60 -8.20
N PRO A 418 -11.43 -25.34 -8.13
CA PRO A 418 -10.80 -24.35 -7.28
C PRO A 418 -10.88 -24.77 -5.81
N SER A 419 -9.88 -24.37 -5.01
CA SER A 419 -9.93 -24.50 -3.56
C SER A 419 -10.31 -23.18 -2.90
N PHE A 420 -11.08 -23.24 -1.81
CA PHE A 420 -11.54 -22.07 -1.09
C PHE A 420 -11.06 -22.06 0.35
N LYS A 421 -10.61 -20.88 0.81
CA LYS A 421 -10.25 -20.63 2.20
C LYS A 421 -11.36 -19.84 2.88
N HIS A 422 -12.06 -20.45 3.82
CA HIS A 422 -13.10 -19.77 4.58
C HIS A 422 -12.51 -18.70 5.48
N VAL A 423 -12.94 -17.46 5.27
CA VAL A 423 -12.58 -16.34 6.16
C VAL A 423 -13.75 -15.99 7.10
N GLY A 424 -14.90 -16.63 6.94
CA GLY A 424 -16.07 -16.48 7.81
C GLY A 424 -16.79 -15.15 7.56
N THR A 425 -17.32 -14.53 8.61
CA THR A 425 -17.96 -13.21 8.50
C THR A 425 -16.95 -12.19 7.99
N TYR A 426 -17.35 -11.54 6.89
CA TYR A 426 -16.55 -10.55 6.16
C TYR A 426 -17.10 -9.14 6.38
N LYS A 427 -18.43 -9.01 6.42
CA LYS A 427 -19.14 -7.77 6.78
C LYS A 427 -20.45 -8.09 7.48
N THR A 428 -20.76 -7.36 8.55
CA THR A 428 -22.09 -7.39 9.18
C THR A 428 -23.09 -6.57 8.38
N ASN A 429 -24.38 -6.91 8.47
CA ASN A 429 -25.41 -6.18 7.72
C ASN A 429 -25.52 -4.70 8.14
N GLU A 430 -26.07 -3.90 7.23
CA GLU A 430 -26.38 -2.47 7.42
C GLU A 430 -27.89 -2.23 7.58
N GLY A 431 -28.65 -3.25 8.01
CA GLY A 431 -30.11 -3.18 8.14
C GLY A 431 -30.91 -3.51 6.87
N PHE A 432 -30.24 -3.92 5.79
CA PHE A 432 -30.87 -4.29 4.51
C PHE A 432 -30.87 -5.81 4.32
N LYS A 433 -31.94 -6.35 3.71
CA LYS A 433 -32.09 -7.79 3.44
C LYS A 433 -31.31 -8.21 2.19
N GLN A 434 -31.10 -9.52 2.05
CA GLN A 434 -30.34 -10.14 0.95
C GLN A 434 -30.71 -9.64 -0.45
N ASP A 435 -32.00 -9.44 -0.75
CA ASP A 435 -32.49 -9.02 -2.08
C ASP A 435 -32.16 -7.56 -2.42
N ARG A 436 -31.70 -6.79 -1.44
CA ARG A 436 -31.27 -5.39 -1.60
C ARG A 436 -29.77 -5.24 -1.72
N ILE A 437 -28.99 -6.29 -1.46
CA ILE A 437 -27.53 -6.22 -1.42
C ILE A 437 -26.94 -6.59 -2.78
N HIS A 438 -26.05 -5.71 -3.24
CA HIS A 438 -25.24 -5.89 -4.43
C HIS A 438 -23.77 -5.65 -4.06
N LEU A 439 -22.88 -6.26 -4.84
CA LEU A 439 -21.45 -6.06 -4.73
C LEU A 439 -21.00 -5.36 -6.01
N ALA A 440 -20.17 -4.33 -5.86
CA ALA A 440 -19.65 -3.54 -6.98
C ALA A 440 -18.35 -2.86 -6.55
N ASP A 441 -17.34 -2.83 -7.40
CA ASP A 441 -16.17 -1.96 -7.21
C ASP A 441 -16.54 -0.54 -7.66
N ILE A 442 -16.91 0.34 -6.71
CA ILE A 442 -17.41 1.68 -7.01
C ILE A 442 -16.26 2.69 -7.11
N ASP A 443 -15.22 2.54 -6.29
CA ASP A 443 -14.09 3.47 -6.27
C ASP A 443 -12.95 3.10 -7.24
N GLY A 444 -12.99 1.88 -7.79
CA GLY A 444 -12.06 1.34 -8.75
C GLY A 444 -10.78 0.81 -8.11
N ASP A 445 -10.77 0.45 -6.82
CA ASP A 445 -9.55 -0.04 -6.15
C ASP A 445 -9.27 -1.53 -6.36
N GLY A 446 -10.11 -2.22 -7.14
CA GLY A 446 -10.00 -3.64 -7.47
C GLY A 446 -10.71 -4.55 -6.49
N ARG A 447 -11.26 -4.02 -5.38
CA ARG A 447 -12.03 -4.79 -4.41
C ARG A 447 -13.51 -4.42 -4.50
N PHE A 448 -14.36 -5.42 -4.40
CA PHE A 448 -15.80 -5.16 -4.41
C PHE A 448 -16.27 -4.53 -3.09
N ASP A 449 -17.04 -3.46 -3.22
CA ASP A 449 -17.72 -2.75 -2.15
C ASP A 449 -19.07 -3.38 -1.83
N TYR A 450 -19.57 -3.10 -0.64
CA TYR A 450 -20.92 -3.50 -0.22
C TYR A 450 -21.90 -2.40 -0.58
N CYS A 451 -22.90 -2.71 -1.39
CA CYS A 451 -23.90 -1.74 -1.83
C CYS A 451 -25.32 -2.21 -1.50
N ALA A 452 -26.16 -1.30 -1.04
CA ALA A 452 -27.55 -1.55 -0.72
C ALA A 452 -28.48 -0.65 -1.54
N LEU A 453 -29.47 -1.25 -2.21
CA LEU A 453 -30.60 -0.52 -2.77
C LEU A 453 -31.57 -0.16 -1.66
N ILE A 454 -31.90 1.12 -1.56
CA ILE A 454 -32.90 1.62 -0.61
C ILE A 454 -34.25 1.79 -1.33
N ASP A 455 -35.34 2.01 -0.58
CA ASP A 455 -36.71 1.91 -1.11
C ASP A 455 -37.05 2.90 -2.24
N ASN A 456 -36.35 4.03 -2.32
CA ASN A 456 -36.51 4.99 -3.43
C ASN A 456 -35.70 4.62 -4.70
N GLY A 457 -34.99 3.48 -4.67
CA GLY A 457 -34.13 2.95 -5.72
C GLY A 457 -32.71 3.51 -5.72
N ASP A 458 -32.36 4.40 -4.79
CA ASP A 458 -30.99 4.91 -4.65
C ASP A 458 -30.08 3.84 -4.06
N ILE A 459 -28.78 4.03 -4.25
CA ILE A 459 -27.77 3.06 -3.86
C ILE A 459 -26.82 3.71 -2.87
N LYS A 460 -26.71 3.08 -1.70
CA LYS A 460 -25.69 3.41 -0.71
C LYS A 460 -24.61 2.36 -0.71
N CYS A 461 -23.34 2.77 -0.59
CA CYS A 461 -22.23 1.83 -0.56
C CYS A 461 -21.29 2.07 0.62
N TRP A 462 -20.54 1.03 0.96
CA TRP A 462 -19.51 1.02 1.97
C TRP A 462 -18.26 0.42 1.36
N ARG A 463 -17.16 1.17 1.43
CA ARG A 463 -15.88 0.80 0.87
C ARG A 463 -15.26 -0.38 1.59
N ASN A 464 -14.79 -1.36 0.84
CA ASN A 464 -13.94 -2.44 1.35
C ASN A 464 -12.49 -1.94 1.52
N GLY A 465 -12.15 -1.39 2.69
CA GLY A 465 -10.83 -0.85 2.96
C GLY A 465 -9.86 -1.88 3.54
N GLY A 466 -8.69 -2.07 2.95
CA GLY A 466 -7.62 -2.94 3.47
C GLY A 466 -6.74 -3.53 2.38
N LEU A 467 -5.66 -4.23 2.77
CA LEU A 467 -4.73 -4.91 1.83
C LEU A 467 -4.64 -6.43 2.06
N GLY A 468 -5.43 -6.98 2.99
CA GLY A 468 -5.39 -8.41 3.34
C GLY A 468 -6.48 -9.23 2.69
N GLU A 469 -6.58 -10.50 3.12
CA GLU A 469 -7.69 -11.42 2.76
C GLU A 469 -9.05 -10.96 3.31
N LYS A 470 -9.08 -10.02 4.26
CA LYS A 470 -10.29 -9.38 4.79
C LYS A 470 -10.20 -7.87 4.67
N ALA A 471 -11.38 -7.24 4.62
CA ALA A 471 -11.54 -5.82 4.90
C ALA A 471 -10.92 -5.50 6.28
N ALA A 472 -9.98 -4.56 6.32
CA ALA A 472 -9.47 -3.99 7.56
C ALA A 472 -10.50 -3.03 8.19
N TYR A 473 -11.28 -2.34 7.35
CA TYR A 473 -12.38 -1.47 7.76
C TYR A 473 -13.43 -1.35 6.64
N TRP A 474 -14.63 -0.88 7.01
CA TRP A 474 -15.69 -0.54 6.08
C TRP A 474 -16.02 0.94 6.20
N GLN A 475 -15.76 1.72 5.15
CA GLN A 475 -15.99 3.17 5.18
C GLN A 475 -17.30 3.51 4.45
N PRO A 476 -18.28 4.17 5.09
CA PRO A 476 -19.48 4.62 4.40
C PRO A 476 -19.14 5.61 3.27
N MET A 477 -19.63 5.33 2.06
CA MET A 477 -19.49 6.22 0.91
C MET A 477 -20.67 7.18 0.77
N GLY A 478 -21.77 6.94 1.47
CA GLY A 478 -23.01 7.69 1.34
C GLY A 478 -23.86 7.19 0.16
N THR A 479 -24.64 8.08 -0.44
CA THR A 479 -25.46 7.75 -1.61
C THR A 479 -24.60 7.90 -2.87
N VAL A 480 -24.24 6.77 -3.48
CA VAL A 480 -23.35 6.79 -4.64
C VAL A 480 -24.11 6.88 -5.96
N PHE A 481 -25.38 6.46 -6.02
CA PHE A 481 -26.22 6.53 -7.21
C PHE A 481 -27.67 6.88 -6.86
N THR A 482 -28.29 7.75 -7.65
CA THR A 482 -29.71 8.12 -7.54
C THR A 482 -30.53 7.44 -8.63
N SER A 483 -31.68 6.88 -8.29
CA SER A 483 -32.44 5.82 -9.01
C SER A 483 -32.87 6.04 -10.48
N LYS A 484 -32.54 7.18 -11.10
CA LYS A 484 -32.86 7.55 -12.51
C LYS A 484 -34.31 7.28 -12.95
N GLY A 485 -35.24 7.10 -12.02
CA GLY A 485 -36.66 6.83 -12.31
C GLY A 485 -36.93 5.52 -13.07
N LYS A 486 -36.05 4.51 -12.98
CA LYS A 486 -36.15 3.29 -13.81
C LYS A 486 -37.13 2.21 -13.31
N GLY A 487 -38.05 2.52 -12.39
CA GLY A 487 -39.11 1.58 -12.00
C GLY A 487 -38.61 0.41 -11.14
N ASP A 488 -38.87 -0.83 -11.56
CA ASP A 488 -38.60 -2.04 -10.77
C ASP A 488 -37.09 -2.26 -10.53
N TYR A 489 -36.69 -2.27 -9.26
CA TYR A 489 -35.31 -2.44 -8.82
C TYR A 489 -34.74 -3.84 -9.12
N HIS A 490 -35.59 -4.85 -9.34
CA HIS A 490 -35.13 -6.18 -9.80
C HIS A 490 -34.47 -6.14 -11.19
N GLY A 491 -34.65 -5.05 -11.94
CA GLY A 491 -33.94 -4.79 -13.20
C GLY A 491 -32.48 -4.36 -13.03
N VAL A 492 -32.03 -4.00 -11.83
CA VAL A 492 -30.67 -3.47 -11.61
C VAL A 492 -29.60 -4.57 -11.71
N ARG A 493 -28.53 -4.28 -12.46
CA ARG A 493 -27.31 -5.09 -12.54
C ARG A 493 -26.09 -4.18 -12.41
N PHE A 494 -24.98 -4.79 -12.02
CA PHE A 494 -23.69 -4.17 -11.86
C PHE A 494 -22.67 -4.96 -12.69
N ALA A 495 -21.96 -4.29 -13.59
CA ALA A 495 -20.93 -4.89 -14.43
C ALA A 495 -20.01 -3.81 -15.01
N ASP A 496 -18.72 -4.09 -15.17
CA ASP A 496 -17.80 -3.23 -15.91
C ASP A 496 -17.99 -3.45 -17.42
N VAL A 497 -18.67 -2.52 -18.11
CA VAL A 497 -19.01 -2.66 -19.54
C VAL A 497 -18.02 -1.98 -20.48
N ASN A 498 -17.16 -1.10 -19.94
CA ASN A 498 -16.17 -0.33 -20.71
C ASN A 498 -14.72 -0.78 -20.44
N GLY A 499 -14.49 -1.65 -19.45
CA GLY A 499 -13.19 -2.19 -19.07
C GLY A 499 -12.36 -1.24 -18.22
N ASP A 500 -12.93 -0.16 -17.66
CA ASP A 500 -12.21 0.83 -16.84
C ASP A 500 -12.04 0.41 -15.37
N GLY A 501 -12.38 -0.84 -15.05
CA GLY A 501 -12.18 -1.42 -13.73
C GLY A 501 -13.14 -0.88 -12.67
N ARG A 502 -14.01 0.07 -13.00
CA ARG A 502 -15.12 0.47 -12.14
C ARG A 502 -16.39 -0.22 -12.60
N THR A 503 -17.24 -0.51 -11.63
CA THR A 503 -18.49 -1.20 -11.91
C THR A 503 -19.54 -0.20 -12.38
N ASP A 504 -20.11 -0.45 -13.55
CA ASP A 504 -21.17 0.37 -14.13
C ASP A 504 -22.55 -0.06 -13.63
N TRP A 505 -23.53 0.83 -13.75
CA TRP A 505 -24.91 0.57 -13.37
C TRP A 505 -25.74 0.27 -14.61
N LEU A 506 -26.47 -0.83 -14.56
CA LEU A 506 -27.31 -1.28 -15.66
C LEU A 506 -28.73 -1.49 -15.17
N TRP A 507 -29.70 -1.23 -16.03
CA TRP A 507 -31.10 -1.56 -15.78
C TRP A 507 -31.74 -2.27 -16.95
N LEU A 508 -32.41 -3.37 -16.66
CA LEU A 508 -33.11 -4.23 -17.62
C LEU A 508 -34.61 -4.18 -17.39
N ASN A 509 -35.37 -3.97 -18.46
CA ASN A 509 -36.80 -4.26 -18.44
C ASN A 509 -37.05 -5.77 -18.45
N ASP A 510 -38.31 -6.19 -18.35
CA ASP A 510 -38.69 -7.61 -18.30
C ASP A 510 -38.24 -8.43 -19.53
N GLN A 511 -38.17 -7.79 -20.70
CA GLN A 511 -37.73 -8.36 -21.98
C GLN A 511 -36.21 -8.29 -22.22
N GLY A 512 -35.45 -7.78 -21.26
CA GLY A 512 -33.99 -7.67 -21.32
C GLY A 512 -33.45 -6.44 -22.05
N GLN A 513 -34.30 -5.46 -22.38
CA GLN A 513 -33.84 -4.20 -22.93
C GLN A 513 -33.02 -3.46 -21.87
N THR A 514 -31.79 -3.06 -22.20
CA THR A 514 -30.81 -2.57 -21.22
C THR A 514 -30.55 -1.07 -21.38
N SER A 515 -30.51 -0.34 -20.28
CA SER A 515 -29.92 1.01 -20.16
C SER A 515 -28.64 0.93 -19.33
N ILE A 516 -27.61 1.69 -19.69
CA ILE A 516 -26.31 1.67 -19.00
C ILE A 516 -25.96 3.09 -18.54
N TYR A 517 -25.42 3.21 -17.33
CA TYR A 517 -24.78 4.40 -16.81
C TYR A 517 -23.36 4.03 -16.37
N THR A 518 -22.35 4.59 -17.03
CA THR A 518 -20.96 4.30 -16.70
C THR A 518 -20.50 5.06 -15.46
N ASN A 519 -19.72 4.40 -14.62
CA ASN A 519 -19.15 4.96 -13.41
C ASN A 519 -17.82 5.65 -13.72
N ASN A 520 -17.72 6.94 -13.43
CA ASN A 520 -16.43 7.63 -13.44
C ASN A 520 -16.18 8.38 -12.13
N ARG A 521 -14.91 8.69 -11.83
CA ARG A 521 -14.56 9.47 -10.63
C ARG A 521 -15.07 10.91 -10.75
N GLY A 522 -16.02 11.31 -9.90
CA GLY A 522 -16.50 12.69 -9.86
C GLY A 522 -15.47 13.67 -9.28
N CYS A 523 -15.64 14.95 -9.61
CA CYS A 523 -14.83 16.05 -9.07
C CYS A 523 -15.43 16.64 -7.78
N GLU A 524 -16.65 16.24 -7.43
CA GLU A 524 -17.32 16.71 -6.21
C GLU A 524 -16.60 16.22 -4.96
N LYS A 525 -16.30 17.14 -4.05
CA LYS A 525 -15.75 16.80 -2.73
C LYS A 525 -16.90 16.39 -1.82
N GLY A 526 -16.83 15.19 -1.27
CA GLY A 526 -17.71 14.75 -0.20
C GLY A 526 -17.19 15.11 1.20
N THR A 527 -18.01 14.89 2.21
CA THR A 527 -17.60 14.92 3.63
C THR A 527 -17.37 13.49 4.13
N GLU A 528 -16.70 13.32 5.27
CA GLU A 528 -16.53 11.98 5.86
C GLU A 528 -17.91 11.34 6.13
N GLY A 529 -18.15 10.15 5.58
CA GLY A 529 -19.45 9.46 5.62
C GLY A 529 -20.36 9.68 4.40
N ASP A 530 -20.00 10.61 3.50
CA ASP A 530 -20.67 10.91 2.22
C ASP A 530 -19.62 11.37 1.17
N GLY A 531 -18.48 10.66 1.18
CA GLY A 531 -17.19 11.16 0.69
C GLY A 531 -16.91 10.91 -0.78
N LEU A 532 -17.40 9.79 -1.32
CA LEU A 532 -17.18 9.38 -2.71
C LEU A 532 -18.45 9.66 -3.51
N LYS A 533 -18.31 10.54 -4.51
CA LYS A 533 -19.39 10.92 -5.41
C LYS A 533 -19.02 10.53 -6.83
N PRO A 534 -19.46 9.36 -7.31
CA PRO A 534 -19.20 8.97 -8.69
C PRO A 534 -19.99 9.83 -9.67
N LEU A 535 -19.36 10.16 -10.78
CA LEU A 535 -19.98 10.80 -11.93
C LEU A 535 -20.57 9.71 -12.84
N TRP A 536 -21.89 9.53 -12.74
CA TRP A 536 -22.62 8.57 -13.57
C TRP A 536 -23.05 9.19 -14.89
N ARG A 537 -22.57 8.62 -16.00
CA ARG A 537 -22.86 9.11 -17.35
C ARG A 537 -23.71 8.10 -18.11
N GLU A 538 -24.85 8.53 -18.62
CA GLU A 538 -25.68 7.66 -19.45
C GLU A 538 -24.94 7.28 -20.73
N ALA A 539 -24.92 5.99 -21.05
CA ALA A 539 -24.34 5.48 -22.27
C ALA A 539 -25.25 5.73 -23.48
N GLU A 540 -24.65 5.97 -24.64
CA GLU A 540 -25.37 6.13 -25.90
C GLU A 540 -25.47 4.81 -26.67
N ASN A 541 -26.60 4.56 -27.31
CA ASN A 541 -26.68 3.53 -28.33
C ASN A 541 -25.97 4.02 -29.61
N MET A 542 -25.02 3.25 -30.13
CA MET A 542 -24.19 3.68 -31.26
C MET A 542 -24.99 3.89 -32.57
N ASN A 543 -26.16 3.26 -32.72
CA ASN A 543 -26.95 3.35 -33.95
C ASN A 543 -27.81 4.62 -34.04
N ASN A 544 -28.29 5.14 -32.92
CA ASN A 544 -29.28 6.24 -32.90
C ASN A 544 -29.03 7.29 -31.80
N GLY A 545 -27.98 7.13 -30.98
CA GLY A 545 -27.56 8.06 -29.93
C GLY A 545 -28.49 8.13 -28.72
N LYS A 546 -29.62 7.39 -28.68
CA LYS A 546 -30.65 7.51 -27.64
C LYS A 546 -31.36 6.19 -27.37
N GLY A 547 -31.99 6.09 -26.20
CA GLY A 547 -32.78 4.91 -25.82
C GLY A 547 -31.88 3.80 -25.27
N PRO A 548 -32.37 2.55 -25.24
CA PRO A 548 -31.61 1.46 -24.64
C PRO A 548 -30.33 1.18 -25.41
N THR A 549 -29.28 0.82 -24.69
CA THR A 549 -28.02 0.37 -25.29
C THR A 549 -28.16 -1.01 -25.93
N HIS A 550 -29.02 -1.87 -25.38
CA HIS A 550 -29.34 -3.18 -25.94
C HIS A 550 -30.86 -3.35 -26.11
N PRO A 551 -31.37 -3.83 -27.27
CA PRO A 551 -32.81 -3.94 -27.52
C PRO A 551 -33.53 -5.01 -26.69
N GLY A 552 -32.76 -5.88 -26.02
CA GLY A 552 -33.28 -7.05 -25.32
C GLY A 552 -33.47 -8.24 -26.25
N VAL A 553 -34.14 -9.26 -25.75
CA VAL A 553 -34.39 -10.52 -26.49
C VAL A 553 -35.85 -10.68 -26.89
N GLY A 554 -36.73 -9.76 -26.47
CA GLY A 554 -38.15 -9.75 -26.85
C GLY A 554 -38.97 -10.89 -26.24
N VAL A 555 -38.52 -11.46 -25.12
CA VAL A 555 -39.20 -12.55 -24.41
C VAL A 555 -39.53 -12.06 -23.00
N ASP A 556 -40.81 -12.11 -22.62
CA ASP A 556 -41.25 -11.71 -21.28
C ASP A 556 -40.61 -12.62 -20.20
N GLY A 557 -40.22 -12.02 -19.09
CA GLY A 557 -39.49 -12.67 -18.00
C GLY A 557 -38.01 -12.97 -18.28
N ALA A 558 -37.48 -12.63 -19.46
CA ALA A 558 -36.10 -12.93 -19.84
C ALA A 558 -35.07 -12.33 -18.89
N ARG A 559 -35.37 -11.19 -18.24
CA ARG A 559 -34.46 -10.50 -17.30
C ARG A 559 -33.88 -11.38 -16.20
N ALA A 560 -34.60 -12.42 -15.77
CA ALA A 560 -34.15 -13.31 -14.70
C ALA A 560 -32.94 -14.16 -15.12
N ASN A 561 -32.76 -14.40 -16.42
CA ASN A 561 -31.71 -15.24 -16.99
C ASN A 561 -30.76 -14.45 -17.90
N ILE A 562 -30.67 -13.13 -17.68
CA ILE A 562 -29.71 -12.27 -18.37
C ILE A 562 -28.56 -11.95 -17.43
N HIS A 563 -27.35 -12.17 -17.93
CA HIS A 563 -26.09 -12.02 -17.23
C HIS A 563 -25.15 -11.11 -18.02
N PHE A 564 -24.21 -10.52 -17.30
CA PHE A 564 -23.11 -9.75 -17.86
C PHE A 564 -21.81 -10.38 -17.39
N ALA A 565 -20.94 -10.72 -18.34
CA ALA A 565 -19.67 -11.37 -18.04
C ALA A 565 -18.68 -11.15 -19.18
N ARG A 566 -17.38 -11.21 -18.88
CA ARG A 566 -16.29 -11.14 -19.86
C ARG A 566 -16.23 -12.44 -20.63
N ALA A 567 -17.07 -12.63 -21.64
CA ALA A 567 -17.23 -13.92 -22.31
C ALA A 567 -16.33 -14.10 -23.54
N THR A 568 -16.05 -13.01 -24.26
CA THR A 568 -15.41 -13.01 -25.59
C THR A 568 -14.00 -12.41 -25.62
N GLY A 569 -13.44 -12.09 -24.44
CA GLY A 569 -12.07 -11.58 -24.31
C GLY A 569 -11.82 -10.21 -24.94
N VAL A 570 -12.87 -9.50 -25.36
CA VAL A 570 -12.74 -8.19 -26.00
C VAL A 570 -12.18 -7.18 -25.02
N VAL A 571 -11.14 -6.47 -25.45
CA VAL A 571 -10.57 -5.31 -24.76
C VAL A 571 -10.77 -4.08 -25.64
N GLN A 572 -11.28 -3.00 -25.07
CA GLN A 572 -11.56 -1.77 -25.81
C GLN A 572 -10.28 -1.04 -26.25
N ASP A 573 -9.32 -0.91 -25.33
CA ASP A 573 -8.08 -0.16 -25.50
C ASP A 573 -6.97 -0.77 -24.63
N PHE A 574 -5.72 -0.55 -25.00
CA PHE A 574 -4.55 -1.00 -24.27
C PHE A 574 -4.56 -0.52 -22.82
N GLY A 575 -4.28 -1.42 -21.88
CA GLY A 575 -4.19 -1.14 -20.45
C GLY A 575 -5.51 -1.30 -19.67
N LEU A 576 -6.63 -1.56 -20.36
CA LEU A 576 -7.95 -1.80 -19.77
C LEU A 576 -8.25 -3.28 -19.54
N HIS A 577 -9.25 -3.55 -18.72
CA HIS A 577 -9.84 -4.88 -18.58
C HIS A 577 -10.65 -5.29 -19.82
N MET A 578 -10.94 -6.59 -19.92
CA MET A 578 -11.93 -7.09 -20.87
C MET A 578 -13.31 -6.55 -20.51
N VAL A 579 -14.10 -6.24 -21.53
CA VAL A 579 -15.46 -5.70 -21.36
C VAL A 579 -16.47 -6.81 -21.07
N SER A 580 -17.54 -6.46 -20.36
CA SER A 580 -18.67 -7.38 -20.15
C SER A 580 -19.57 -7.51 -21.38
N ASP A 581 -19.89 -8.74 -21.74
CA ASP A 581 -20.82 -9.12 -22.80
C ASP A 581 -22.24 -9.32 -22.24
N TYR A 582 -23.27 -9.17 -23.09
CA TYR A 582 -24.65 -9.49 -22.71
C TYR A 582 -24.93 -10.96 -23.02
N ILE A 583 -25.41 -11.71 -22.03
CA ILE A 583 -25.66 -13.16 -22.16
C ILE A 583 -27.10 -13.45 -21.74
N TRP A 584 -27.87 -14.07 -22.60
CA TRP A 584 -29.18 -14.61 -22.26
C TRP A 584 -29.14 -16.14 -22.25
N ILE A 585 -29.58 -16.72 -21.15
CA ILE A 585 -29.72 -18.18 -21.01
C ILE A 585 -31.20 -18.54 -21.19
N GLU A 586 -31.49 -19.15 -22.34
CA GLU A 586 -32.82 -19.66 -22.66
C GLU A 586 -32.98 -21.07 -22.06
N ASP A 587 -33.97 -21.23 -21.16
CA ASP A 587 -34.33 -22.49 -20.51
C ASP A 587 -35.51 -23.15 -21.25
N LYS A 588 -35.30 -24.35 -21.79
CA LYS A 588 -36.35 -25.16 -22.42
C LYS A 588 -36.48 -26.50 -21.72
N ALA A 589 -37.67 -26.78 -21.20
CA ALA A 589 -38.02 -28.11 -20.70
C ALA A 589 -38.35 -29.07 -21.86
N TYR A 590 -37.81 -30.27 -21.80
CA TYR A 590 -38.08 -31.36 -22.73
C TYR A 590 -38.62 -32.58 -21.95
N GLY A 591 -39.91 -32.88 -22.12
CA GLY A 591 -40.56 -33.95 -21.35
C GLY A 591 -40.67 -33.60 -19.85
N VAL A 592 -40.58 -34.62 -18.99
CA VAL A 592 -40.76 -34.46 -17.53
C VAL A 592 -39.46 -34.25 -16.75
N ASP A 593 -38.31 -34.69 -17.29
CA ASP A 593 -37.06 -34.83 -16.52
C ASP A 593 -35.83 -34.21 -17.20
N GLN A 594 -35.97 -33.42 -18.27
CA GLN A 594 -34.82 -32.86 -18.99
C GLN A 594 -35.00 -31.37 -19.26
N HIS A 595 -33.93 -30.60 -19.07
CA HIS A 595 -33.85 -29.20 -19.43
C HIS A 595 -32.65 -28.96 -20.36
N GLU A 596 -32.86 -28.08 -21.35
CA GLU A 596 -31.82 -27.55 -22.23
C GLU A 596 -31.63 -26.07 -21.93
N TYR A 597 -30.38 -25.68 -21.67
CA TYR A 597 -29.97 -24.30 -21.45
C TYR A 597 -29.15 -23.83 -22.63
N THR A 598 -29.71 -22.90 -23.39
CA THR A 598 -29.06 -22.29 -24.54
C THR A 598 -28.49 -20.94 -24.17
N PHE A 599 -27.19 -20.77 -24.43
CA PHE A 599 -26.49 -19.53 -24.18
C PHE A 599 -26.45 -18.72 -25.47
N HIS A 600 -27.11 -17.56 -25.46
CA HIS A 600 -27.03 -16.57 -26.51
C HIS A 600 -26.13 -15.44 -26.01
N VAL A 601 -25.01 -15.21 -26.69
CA VAL A 601 -24.01 -14.19 -26.31
C VAL A 601 -24.04 -13.05 -27.32
N TRP A 602 -24.07 -11.81 -26.83
CA TRP A 602 -23.87 -10.60 -27.60
C TRP A 602 -22.56 -9.96 -27.17
N LYS A 603 -21.56 -10.14 -28.03
CA LYS A 603 -20.21 -9.60 -27.90
C LYS A 603 -20.26 -8.09 -27.86
N ASN A 604 -19.73 -7.49 -26.80
CA ASN A 604 -19.69 -6.05 -26.61
C ASN A 604 -18.58 -5.44 -27.47
N LEU A 605 -18.96 -4.47 -28.30
CA LEU A 605 -18.09 -3.72 -29.20
C LEU A 605 -18.09 -2.21 -28.87
N GLY A 606 -18.68 -1.82 -27.74
CA GLY A 606 -18.77 -0.43 -27.33
C GLY A 606 -17.42 0.21 -27.01
N ARG A 607 -17.36 1.54 -27.09
CA ARG A 607 -16.15 2.35 -26.86
C ARG A 607 -16.47 3.68 -26.17
N GLY A 608 -15.48 4.29 -25.52
CA GLY A 608 -15.58 5.55 -24.79
C GLY A 608 -15.85 5.37 -23.29
N GLY A 609 -15.93 6.49 -22.56
CA GLY A 609 -16.34 6.52 -21.15
C GLY A 609 -15.34 5.95 -20.16
N THR A 610 -14.09 5.71 -20.56
CA THR A 610 -13.03 5.20 -19.67
C THR A 610 -12.15 6.31 -19.11
N LYS A 611 -12.17 7.47 -19.77
CA LYS A 611 -11.35 8.63 -19.42
C LYS A 611 -12.27 9.84 -19.32
N LEU A 612 -12.18 10.57 -18.22
CA LEU A 612 -12.91 11.82 -18.05
C LEU A 612 -12.14 12.99 -18.64
N LYS A 613 -12.89 13.91 -19.25
CA LYS A 613 -12.44 15.30 -19.40
C LYS A 613 -12.58 15.98 -18.04
N GLY A 614 -11.63 16.85 -17.67
CA GLY A 614 -11.85 17.79 -16.58
C GLY A 614 -13.20 18.48 -16.74
N GLU A 615 -14.02 18.47 -15.69
CA GLU A 615 -15.41 18.90 -15.74
C GLU A 615 -15.53 20.43 -15.93
N GLN A 616 -16.09 20.88 -17.05
CA GLN A 616 -16.67 22.23 -17.17
C GLN A 616 -17.90 22.35 -18.09
N GLN A 617 -18.49 21.26 -18.59
CA GLN A 617 -19.68 21.39 -19.44
C GLN A 617 -20.66 20.25 -19.23
N LEU A 618 -21.52 20.39 -18.23
CA LEU A 618 -22.88 19.85 -18.29
C LEU A 618 -23.85 20.69 -17.46
N HIS A 619 -23.91 22.00 -17.72
CA HIS A 619 -25.11 22.81 -17.54
C HIS A 619 -25.17 23.82 -18.69
N ASN A 620 -25.99 23.53 -19.70
CA ASN A 620 -26.39 24.49 -20.72
C ASN A 620 -27.69 25.24 -20.36
N ASP A 621 -28.14 25.13 -19.10
CA ASP A 621 -29.30 25.88 -18.62
C ASP A 621 -28.83 26.82 -17.50
N ILE A 622 -28.98 28.13 -17.76
CA ILE A 622 -28.80 29.30 -16.90
C ILE A 622 -27.49 30.09 -17.12
N GLU A 623 -27.71 31.36 -17.45
CA GLU A 623 -26.75 32.40 -17.81
C GLU A 623 -25.70 32.71 -16.73
N ALA A 624 -24.50 33.05 -17.21
CA ALA A 624 -23.51 33.99 -16.66
C ALA A 624 -23.25 33.98 -15.13
N SER A 625 -22.04 33.55 -14.74
CA SER A 625 -21.25 34.30 -13.74
C SER A 625 -19.78 33.87 -13.71
N SER A 626 -18.94 34.87 -13.51
CA SER A 626 -17.48 34.88 -13.39
C SER A 626 -16.89 33.89 -12.37
N SER A 627 -15.72 33.35 -12.76
CA SER A 627 -14.60 32.93 -11.89
C SER A 627 -14.91 32.03 -10.68
N ALA A 628 -14.79 30.70 -10.84
CA ALA A 628 -14.22 29.78 -9.83
C ALA A 628 -14.06 28.35 -10.39
N ASN A 629 -12.79 27.89 -10.42
CA ASN A 629 -12.31 26.52 -10.24
C ASN A 629 -12.99 25.35 -10.99
N ALA A 630 -12.53 25.07 -12.22
CA ALA A 630 -12.60 23.74 -12.83
C ALA A 630 -11.23 23.04 -12.69
N VAL A 631 -11.17 21.89 -12.00
CA VAL A 631 -9.95 21.08 -11.82
C VAL A 631 -9.93 19.97 -12.86
N ASN A 632 -8.88 19.91 -13.68
CA ASN A 632 -8.65 18.88 -14.67
C ASN A 632 -8.09 17.62 -13.98
N VAL A 633 -8.87 16.55 -13.87
CA VAL A 633 -8.41 15.27 -13.33
C VAL A 633 -7.91 14.40 -14.48
N ALA A 634 -6.65 14.00 -14.43
CA ALA A 634 -6.10 13.00 -15.32
C ALA A 634 -4.96 12.23 -14.68
N ASP A 635 -4.93 10.93 -14.93
CA ASP A 635 -4.03 9.97 -14.30
C ASP A 635 -2.63 9.89 -14.98
N GLY A 636 -2.26 10.92 -15.76
CA GLY A 636 -1.05 10.95 -16.60
C GLY A 636 -0.04 12.03 -16.24
N ALA A 637 -0.33 12.90 -15.27
CA ALA A 637 0.57 13.98 -14.87
C ALA A 637 1.88 13.44 -14.26
N ARG A 638 3.00 13.99 -14.71
CA ARG A 638 4.36 13.77 -14.20
C ARG A 638 5.11 15.10 -14.19
N TYR A 639 6.12 15.19 -13.35
CA TYR A 639 7.01 16.35 -13.28
C TYR A 639 8.45 15.85 -13.24
N CYS A 640 9.32 16.41 -14.08
CA CYS A 640 10.73 16.06 -14.11
C CYS A 640 11.54 17.14 -14.83
N ASN A 641 12.82 17.29 -14.49
CA ASN A 641 13.74 18.21 -15.14
C ASN A 641 14.17 17.67 -16.52
N MET A 642 13.25 17.66 -17.49
CA MET A 642 13.48 17.11 -18.82
C MET A 642 14.43 17.98 -19.66
N LEU A 643 14.46 19.29 -19.36
CA LEU A 643 15.26 20.29 -20.07
C LEU A 643 16.57 20.69 -19.36
N GLY A 644 16.82 20.15 -18.17
CA GLY A 644 18.07 20.39 -17.43
C GLY A 644 18.19 21.81 -16.90
N HIS A 645 17.11 22.37 -16.38
CA HIS A 645 17.08 23.66 -15.71
C HIS A 645 18.08 23.66 -14.54
N GLU A 646 19.06 24.57 -14.58
CA GLU A 646 20.14 24.65 -13.59
C GLU A 646 19.64 25.01 -12.18
N ASN A 647 18.47 25.64 -12.10
CA ASN A 647 17.83 26.03 -10.85
C ASN A 647 16.91 24.94 -10.26
N GLY A 648 16.93 23.73 -10.83
CA GLY A 648 16.14 22.59 -10.36
C GLY A 648 14.64 22.66 -10.66
N MET A 649 14.21 23.57 -11.54
CA MET A 649 12.81 23.60 -11.99
C MET A 649 12.44 22.30 -12.71
N MET A 650 11.22 21.83 -12.46
CA MET A 650 10.66 20.65 -13.11
C MET A 650 9.77 21.08 -14.28
N ASP A 651 9.88 20.37 -15.38
CA ASP A 651 8.95 20.46 -16.49
C ASP A 651 7.73 19.58 -16.24
N TYR A 652 6.60 19.96 -16.83
CA TYR A 652 5.39 19.15 -16.78
C TYR A 652 5.39 18.15 -17.94
N VAL A 653 5.14 16.89 -17.63
CA VAL A 653 5.09 15.82 -18.63
C VAL A 653 3.76 15.10 -18.50
N TRP A 654 3.03 15.03 -19.62
CA TRP A 654 1.80 14.27 -19.73
C TRP A 654 2.05 12.91 -20.36
N ALA A 655 1.77 11.84 -19.59
CA ALA A 655 1.86 10.46 -20.05
C ALA A 655 0.49 9.88 -20.44
N LEU A 656 0.30 9.60 -21.73
CA LEU A 656 -0.88 8.93 -22.27
C LEU A 656 -0.82 7.42 -22.03
N SER A 657 -1.97 6.74 -22.04
CA SER A 657 -2.11 5.31 -21.67
C SER A 657 -1.10 4.37 -22.36
N ARG A 658 -0.79 4.61 -23.64
CA ARG A 658 0.17 3.83 -24.45
C ARG A 658 1.63 4.30 -24.36
N GLY A 659 1.93 5.24 -23.46
CA GLY A 659 3.27 5.66 -23.12
C GLY A 659 3.78 6.89 -23.87
N ARG A 660 2.95 7.55 -24.70
CA ARG A 660 3.32 8.82 -25.33
C ARG A 660 3.49 9.90 -24.26
N LEU A 661 4.65 10.53 -24.21
CA LEU A 661 4.98 11.62 -23.31
C LEU A 661 4.95 12.96 -24.06
N THR A 662 4.13 13.88 -23.58
CA THR A 662 4.06 15.26 -24.07
C THR A 662 4.65 16.18 -23.01
N LEU A 663 5.74 16.86 -23.34
CA LEU A 663 6.42 17.83 -22.51
C LEU A 663 5.75 19.20 -22.66
N TYR A 664 5.54 19.86 -21.53
CA TYR A 664 5.20 21.27 -21.41
C TYR A 664 6.36 21.95 -20.67
N PRO A 665 7.25 22.65 -21.39
CA PRO A 665 8.43 23.27 -20.82
C PRO A 665 8.08 24.25 -19.71
N ASN A 666 8.81 24.22 -18.60
CA ASN A 666 8.72 25.27 -17.59
C ASN A 666 9.57 26.47 -18.03
N ASP A 667 8.94 27.61 -18.27
CA ASP A 667 9.59 28.82 -18.80
C ASP A 667 9.42 30.05 -17.87
N VAL A 668 9.22 29.81 -16.56
CA VAL A 668 8.96 30.87 -15.56
C VAL A 668 10.02 31.98 -15.58
N PRO A 669 9.61 33.24 -15.89
CA PRO A 669 10.49 34.39 -15.78
C PRO A 669 10.77 34.73 -14.31
N GLY A 670 11.97 34.37 -13.83
CA GLY A 670 12.51 34.82 -12.53
C GLY A 670 12.58 33.77 -11.42
N GLY A 671 12.59 32.47 -11.74
CA GLY A 671 13.00 31.40 -10.81
C GLY A 671 11.85 30.59 -10.18
N PRO A 672 12.20 29.55 -9.38
CA PRO A 672 11.28 28.51 -8.94
C PRO A 672 10.23 28.95 -7.91
N GLU A 673 10.33 30.16 -7.36
CA GLU A 673 9.39 30.68 -6.35
C GLU A 673 8.11 31.28 -6.94
N LYS A 674 8.01 31.38 -8.27
CA LYS A 674 6.81 31.90 -8.95
C LYS A 674 5.96 30.76 -9.50
N ALA A 675 4.67 31.04 -9.71
CA ALA A 675 3.75 30.11 -10.32
C ALA A 675 4.28 29.64 -11.69
N PRO A 676 4.19 28.33 -12.01
CA PRO A 676 4.70 27.79 -13.25
C PRO A 676 3.99 28.41 -14.46
N HIS A 677 4.78 28.82 -15.47
CA HIS A 677 4.31 29.10 -16.82
C HIS A 677 4.74 27.91 -17.69
N TRP A 678 3.83 27.45 -18.54
CA TRP A 678 4.06 26.30 -19.40
C TRP A 678 4.18 26.76 -20.84
N GLY A 679 5.37 26.56 -21.41
CA GLY A 679 5.64 26.82 -22.81
C GLY A 679 4.89 25.87 -23.75
N SER A 680 5.08 26.07 -25.05
CA SER A 680 4.42 25.28 -26.10
C SER A 680 4.68 23.77 -25.93
N PRO A 681 3.63 22.92 -25.97
CA PRO A 681 3.78 21.49 -25.79
C PRO A 681 4.50 20.82 -26.95
N ARG A 682 5.26 19.77 -26.65
CA ARG A 682 5.89 18.91 -27.67
C ARG A 682 5.92 17.44 -27.25
N VAL A 683 5.73 16.54 -28.21
CA VAL A 683 5.90 15.10 -27.96
C VAL A 683 7.39 14.78 -27.89
N ILE A 684 7.82 14.22 -26.77
CA ILE A 684 9.24 13.91 -26.52
C ILE A 684 9.55 12.42 -26.57
N PHE A 685 8.53 11.57 -26.40
CA PHE A 685 8.67 10.11 -26.41
C PHE A 685 7.36 9.47 -26.88
N ASN A 686 7.42 8.56 -27.84
CA ASN A 686 6.24 7.90 -28.40
C ASN A 686 6.54 6.42 -28.71
N PRO A 687 6.31 5.49 -27.77
CA PRO A 687 6.66 4.08 -27.94
C PRO A 687 5.96 3.38 -29.13
N PRO A 688 4.65 3.59 -29.38
CA PRO A 688 4.01 3.01 -30.55
C PRO A 688 4.71 3.35 -31.87
N GLU A 689 5.16 4.59 -32.03
CA GLU A 689 5.86 5.04 -33.25
C GLU A 689 7.33 4.62 -33.26
N ASN A 690 8.05 4.81 -32.15
CA ASN A 690 9.51 4.70 -32.13
C ASN A 690 10.01 3.32 -31.70
N GLN A 691 9.20 2.54 -30.98
CA GLN A 691 9.55 1.23 -30.43
C GLN A 691 8.70 0.09 -31.01
N GLY A 692 7.70 0.40 -31.84
CA GLY A 692 6.79 -0.59 -32.44
C GLY A 692 5.88 -1.29 -31.42
N ARG A 693 5.77 -0.76 -30.19
CA ARG A 693 4.95 -1.33 -29.11
C ARG A 693 4.45 -0.25 -28.15
N SER A 694 3.31 -0.49 -27.51
CA SER A 694 2.80 0.37 -26.44
C SER A 694 3.53 0.07 -25.11
N LEU A 695 3.76 1.09 -24.30
CA LEU A 695 4.21 0.97 -22.91
C LEU A 695 3.12 1.53 -22.01
N ASP A 696 2.70 0.82 -20.97
CA ASP A 696 1.69 1.36 -20.06
C ASP A 696 2.28 2.53 -19.27
N ARG A 697 1.61 3.69 -19.29
CA ARG A 697 2.04 4.87 -18.53
C ARG A 697 2.24 4.63 -17.04
N ARG A 698 1.56 3.63 -16.45
CA ARG A 698 1.68 3.29 -15.03
C ARG A 698 3.04 2.70 -14.69
N ASP A 699 3.64 2.06 -15.69
CA ASP A 699 4.93 1.38 -15.62
C ASP A 699 6.08 2.29 -16.09
N LEU A 700 5.78 3.54 -16.47
CA LEU A 700 6.75 4.57 -16.84
C LEU A 700 7.07 5.52 -15.68
N HIS A 701 8.36 5.71 -15.46
CA HIS A 701 8.94 6.62 -14.49
C HIS A 701 9.82 7.64 -15.19
N LEU A 702 9.88 8.84 -14.61
CA LEU A 702 10.83 9.87 -14.99
C LEU A 702 11.75 10.10 -13.80
N ALA A 703 13.04 9.92 -14.00
CA ALA A 703 14.07 10.18 -13.00
C ALA A 703 15.41 10.33 -13.71
N ASP A 704 16.36 11.02 -13.09
CA ASP A 704 17.75 11.09 -13.57
C ASP A 704 18.46 9.77 -13.24
N TRP A 705 18.59 8.87 -14.22
CA TRP A 705 19.15 7.53 -14.00
C TRP A 705 20.67 7.55 -13.94
N ASN A 706 21.33 8.50 -14.61
CA ASN A 706 22.78 8.54 -14.77
C ASN A 706 23.46 9.68 -13.99
N GLY A 707 22.69 10.54 -13.33
CA GLY A 707 23.17 11.68 -12.53
C GLY A 707 23.62 12.87 -13.36
N ASP A 708 23.15 13.03 -14.60
CA ASP A 708 23.56 14.13 -15.49
C ASP A 708 22.69 15.40 -15.38
N GLY A 709 21.70 15.37 -14.49
CA GLY A 709 20.75 16.46 -14.23
C GLY A 709 19.58 16.50 -15.21
N LEU A 710 19.50 15.57 -16.16
CA LEU A 710 18.36 15.39 -17.06
C LEU A 710 17.54 14.18 -16.63
N CYS A 711 16.22 14.34 -16.66
CA CYS A 711 15.36 13.19 -16.45
C CYS A 711 15.36 12.25 -17.66
N ASP A 712 15.45 10.96 -17.35
CA ASP A 712 15.37 9.83 -18.26
C ASP A 712 13.98 9.18 -18.21
N VAL A 713 13.67 8.34 -19.21
CA VAL A 713 12.46 7.51 -19.20
C VAL A 713 12.83 6.11 -18.76
N ILE A 714 12.24 5.64 -17.67
CA ILE A 714 12.45 4.30 -17.12
C ILE A 714 11.15 3.53 -17.26
N TYR A 715 11.19 2.36 -17.90
CA TYR A 715 10.07 1.42 -17.98
C TYR A 715 10.35 0.22 -17.09
N VAL A 716 9.42 -0.09 -16.19
CA VAL A 716 9.50 -1.27 -15.32
C VAL A 716 8.58 -2.34 -15.87
N LYS A 717 9.14 -3.51 -16.21
CA LYS A 717 8.34 -4.62 -16.72
C LYS A 717 7.43 -5.13 -15.61
N PRO A 718 6.10 -5.01 -15.74
CA PRO A 718 5.16 -5.25 -14.64
C PRO A 718 5.23 -6.68 -14.09
N ASP A 719 5.56 -7.66 -14.92
CA ASP A 719 5.57 -9.08 -14.54
C ASP A 719 6.90 -9.56 -13.94
N THR A 720 7.98 -8.77 -14.06
CA THR A 720 9.34 -9.22 -13.71
C THR A 720 10.13 -8.21 -12.88
N GLY A 721 9.69 -6.96 -12.76
CA GLY A 721 10.42 -5.89 -12.11
C GLY A 721 11.67 -5.41 -12.86
N LYS A 722 12.07 -6.06 -13.95
CA LYS A 722 13.21 -5.65 -14.77
C LYS A 722 12.97 -4.30 -15.44
N VAL A 723 14.05 -3.55 -15.63
CA VAL A 723 13.99 -2.18 -16.16
C VAL A 723 14.51 -2.08 -17.60
N GLU A 724 13.91 -1.20 -18.37
CA GLU A 724 14.47 -0.64 -19.61
C GLU A 724 14.57 0.88 -19.42
N VAL A 725 15.65 1.50 -19.89
CA VAL A 725 15.89 2.93 -19.69
C VAL A 725 16.20 3.60 -21.02
N TRP A 726 15.61 4.77 -21.26
CA TRP A 726 15.99 5.66 -22.35
C TRP A 726 16.66 6.89 -21.76
N ILE A 727 17.98 6.96 -21.94
CA ILE A 727 18.78 8.09 -21.45
C ILE A 727 18.56 9.30 -22.34
N ASN A 728 18.21 10.42 -21.72
CA ASN A 728 17.98 11.71 -22.34
C ASN A 728 19.32 12.38 -22.69
N ARG A 729 19.63 12.49 -23.99
CA ARG A 729 20.82 13.21 -24.49
C ARG A 729 20.40 14.49 -25.18
N LEU A 730 19.60 15.30 -24.48
CA LEU A 730 19.10 16.59 -24.95
C LEU A 730 20.24 17.43 -25.55
N ASP A 731 20.08 17.87 -26.79
CA ASP A 731 20.96 18.90 -27.34
C ASP A 731 20.53 20.25 -26.77
N LYS A 732 21.29 20.78 -25.81
CA LYS A 732 21.00 22.07 -25.16
C LYS A 732 20.97 23.25 -26.13
N LYS A 733 21.53 23.14 -27.33
CA LYS A 733 21.53 24.23 -28.33
C LYS A 733 20.24 24.26 -29.15
N SER A 734 19.77 23.10 -29.62
CA SER A 734 18.54 23.03 -30.42
C SER A 734 17.28 22.79 -29.58
N GLY A 735 17.43 22.24 -28.37
CA GLY A 735 16.33 21.81 -27.51
C GLY A 735 15.71 20.47 -27.91
N ASP A 736 16.38 19.75 -28.83
CA ASP A 736 15.90 18.47 -29.38
C ASP A 736 16.29 17.29 -28.48
N PHE A 737 15.35 16.36 -28.33
CA PHE A 737 15.54 15.13 -27.57
C PHE A 737 16.22 14.06 -28.42
N ASN A 738 17.25 13.41 -27.86
CA ASN A 738 17.89 12.23 -28.44
C ASN A 738 18.00 11.15 -27.37
N TRP A 739 17.37 9.99 -27.61
CA TRP A 739 17.31 8.91 -26.63
C TRP A 739 18.39 7.85 -26.89
N ARG A 740 19.11 7.44 -25.84
CA ARG A 740 19.91 6.20 -25.85
C ARG A 740 19.16 5.11 -25.09
N HIS A 741 18.70 4.08 -25.80
CA HIS A 741 18.03 2.94 -25.18
C HIS A 741 19.02 1.97 -24.53
N LEU A 742 18.75 1.60 -23.29
CA LEU A 742 19.40 0.59 -22.49
C LEU A 742 18.36 -0.50 -22.19
N PRO A 743 18.41 -1.67 -22.86
CA PRO A 743 17.37 -2.68 -22.75
C PRO A 743 17.43 -3.53 -21.46
N ASP A 744 18.57 -3.50 -20.76
CA ASP A 744 18.78 -4.17 -19.47
C ASP A 744 19.94 -3.49 -18.71
N PRO A 745 19.74 -2.26 -18.20
CA PRO A 745 20.79 -1.48 -17.55
C PRO A 745 21.19 -2.00 -16.17
N ALA A 746 20.38 -2.89 -15.58
CA ALA A 746 20.61 -3.46 -14.25
C ALA A 746 20.35 -4.99 -14.28
N PRO A 747 21.17 -5.78 -14.99
CA PRO A 747 20.89 -7.19 -15.25
C PRO A 747 20.90 -8.08 -14.01
N THR A 748 21.55 -7.60 -12.93
CA THR A 748 21.62 -8.28 -11.64
C THR A 748 20.50 -7.87 -10.69
N LEU A 749 19.71 -6.84 -11.01
CA LEU A 749 18.59 -6.41 -10.18
C LEU A 749 17.40 -7.35 -10.40
N SER A 750 16.98 -8.01 -9.33
CA SER A 750 15.76 -8.82 -9.30
C SER A 750 14.82 -8.26 -8.24
N CYS A 751 13.55 -8.10 -8.60
CA CYS A 751 12.48 -7.82 -7.67
C CYS A 751 11.39 -8.87 -7.87
N ASP A 752 11.13 -9.67 -6.83
CA ASP A 752 10.07 -10.69 -6.87
C ASP A 752 8.66 -10.07 -6.79
N GLN A 753 8.59 -8.78 -6.43
CA GLN A 753 7.35 -8.02 -6.44
C GLN A 753 6.97 -7.68 -7.88
N LYS A 754 5.67 -7.78 -8.16
CA LYS A 754 5.08 -7.53 -9.48
C LYS A 754 3.98 -6.51 -9.33
N ARG A 755 3.55 -5.95 -10.45
CA ARG A 755 2.29 -5.19 -10.48
C ARG A 755 1.17 -6.14 -10.04
N GLY A 756 0.28 -5.64 -9.18
CA GLY A 756 -0.94 -6.36 -8.82
C GLY A 756 -1.87 -6.59 -10.02
N HIS A 757 -3.01 -7.23 -9.77
CA HIS A 757 -3.94 -7.65 -10.80
C HIS A 757 -4.93 -6.56 -11.23
N GLY A 758 -5.07 -5.49 -10.44
CA GLY A 758 -5.94 -4.36 -10.75
C GLY A 758 -5.38 -3.44 -11.83
N ILE A 759 -6.25 -2.76 -12.59
CA ILE A 759 -5.80 -1.79 -13.61
C ILE A 759 -5.28 -0.47 -13.03
N TYR A 760 -5.34 -0.31 -11.72
CA TYR A 760 -4.77 0.85 -11.03
C TYR A 760 -3.53 0.49 -10.21
N ASP A 761 -3.18 -0.80 -10.18
CA ASP A 761 -1.95 -1.26 -9.56
C ASP A 761 -0.75 -0.73 -10.33
N LEU A 762 0.30 -0.45 -9.57
CA LEU A 762 1.53 0.15 -10.07
C LEU A 762 2.61 -0.91 -10.09
N ALA A 763 3.44 -0.90 -11.13
CA ALA A 763 4.69 -1.65 -11.10
C ALA A 763 5.60 -1.12 -9.98
N VAL A 764 6.63 -1.91 -9.65
CA VAL A 764 7.69 -1.51 -8.71
C VAL A 764 8.21 -0.13 -9.09
N ARG A 765 8.23 0.80 -8.13
CA ARG A 765 8.69 2.16 -8.33
C ARG A 765 10.06 2.35 -7.71
N PHE A 766 10.93 3.06 -8.42
CA PHE A 766 12.20 3.53 -7.88
C PHE A 766 11.99 4.92 -7.27
N ALA A 767 12.49 5.12 -6.05
CA ALA A 767 12.64 6.45 -5.50
C ALA A 767 13.97 7.00 -6.00
N ASP A 768 13.97 8.25 -6.45
CA ASP A 768 15.19 9.02 -6.56
C ASP A 768 15.68 9.29 -5.14
N ILE A 769 16.80 8.68 -4.77
CA ILE A 769 17.41 8.76 -3.44
C ILE A 769 18.60 9.72 -3.42
N THR A 770 18.85 10.44 -4.52
CA THR A 770 19.98 11.36 -4.65
C THR A 770 19.73 12.73 -4.04
#